data_AF-A0A9D8XCG5-F1
#
_entry.id   AF-A0A9D8XCG5-F1
#
_cell.length_a   1.000
_cell.length_b   1.000
_cell.length_c   1.000
_cell.angle_alpha   90.00
_cell.angle_beta   90.00
_cell.angle_gamma   90.00
#
_symmetry.space_group_name_H-M   'P 1'
#
loop_
_entity.id
_entity.type
_entity.pdbx_description
1 polymer ?
#
loop_
_entity_poly.entity_id
_entity_poly.type
_entity_poly.pdbx_seq_one_letter_code
_entity_poly.pdbx_strand_id
1 'polypeptide(L)'
;MFNAFIRFSLNNRLIILIAAVGLFIYGTIQSMKLPIEVIPDISRPRVTIMTECPGMAPEEVETQITIPLETYLNGARDIQTIRSSSSTGLSVIIIEFDWHVEPLDCRQIVDERIQLASEILPEGAAPRMTPATSMLAQLMFLTLWDESGKMDPMELRTIGDWTIRKQLLELPGIAEILVIGGDVKQFQIQADPDAMKRYGVTLEILETAISESNRNVTGGFLTRQGPDQILVRSLGRVDDPDDEKKLEALRKLVVSSETDPPLLLSQVAEVRCAPAVKVGSAGAYVRRDDGSVFSGPAVVLTVEKQLGADTRELSGRILEKAQLIEKTLQLKYPGIRIAPLYQQQTFINLAFQNVLEALWVGALLVLVILALFLMNLRVTFITILAMPLSVLIACLVFAWFGLSINTMTLGGLAVAIGELVDDAIVDVENIFRRLRENFRLPEAEQKSAIRVVYDASAEIRNSIVYGTMIVVLVFFPIFFLPGMEGRLFSPLGMAYVVSILSSLVVSLTLTPVLAFFLLPSSARKSSEKEGLILRLAQFFAGGAIRVSLAFPKLILTLAFASVLFFGWVFLQMERDFVPSFNEGAPQVNVTLAPGKSLETSEAYGDAIAARLFQIEGVLSVVRKTGRAELDEHAVPVNQSEMLCTLDLNSDRGIDEIFNDIDRILTQADTPGAVSFYDQPLQHAISHLRTGSSSTIAVKIRGSEMQTLRQRANRIQSLIYGIPGIGSVRIDPVQIDIPQLQITLDRDALAVYGLTPDAVNRTVEIAMQGAEASQILDGEKKFDILLRLAETYREDVESLRQLPIQLPSGGSIPLCEVAQIAEAKGPASINHEACRAQITVQASPRDRGAVDIKNDIEAALEPHWGELTAGDVSVELTGLFQSEQESTRRLLLLSVFSLGMIFLVLYRMFHSANIALQIMSSLPMALVGAVIAMMLTGQDRSIPNLVGMISLCGIASRNGILLIDHYFH
;
A
#
# COMPACT_ATOMS: atom_id res chain seq x y z
N MET A 1 22.13 25.07 35.10
CA MET A 1 21.25 25.51 33.99
C MET A 1 19.78 25.20 34.26
N PHE A 2 19.36 23.95 34.44
CA PHE A 2 17.93 23.61 34.62
C PHE A 2 17.23 24.25 35.82
N ASN A 3 17.96 24.52 36.90
CA ASN A 3 17.48 25.31 38.04
C ASN A 3 17.04 26.73 37.69
N ALA A 4 17.60 27.30 36.62
CA ALA A 4 17.22 28.62 36.14
C ALA A 4 15.84 28.60 35.46
N PHE A 5 15.45 27.50 34.81
CA PHE A 5 14.12 27.36 34.20
C PHE A 5 13.03 27.34 35.28
N ILE A 6 13.19 26.55 36.34
CA ILE A 6 12.23 26.52 37.47
C ILE A 6 12.14 27.92 38.11
N ARG A 7 13.29 28.57 38.34
CA ARG A 7 13.34 29.93 38.94
C ARG A 7 12.68 30.97 38.04
N PHE A 8 12.96 30.95 36.74
CA PHE A 8 12.33 31.82 35.75
C PHE A 8 10.82 31.63 35.74
N SER A 9 10.38 30.38 35.82
CA SER A 9 8.98 30.03 35.78
C SER A 9 8.20 30.53 36.98
N LEU A 10 8.75 30.35 38.19
CA LEU A 10 8.13 30.85 39.42
C LEU A 10 8.12 32.39 39.50
N ASN A 11 9.14 33.06 38.94
CA ASN A 11 9.19 34.52 38.86
C ASN A 11 8.16 35.08 37.87
N ASN A 12 7.97 34.42 36.72
CA ASN A 12 7.08 34.85 35.63
C ASN A 12 5.76 34.05 35.56
N ARG A 13 5.24 33.64 36.72
CA ARG A 13 4.08 32.73 36.85
C ARG A 13 2.84 33.10 36.02
N LEU A 14 2.54 34.40 35.87
CA LEU A 14 1.38 34.86 35.11
C LEU A 14 1.59 34.70 33.60
N ILE A 15 2.81 34.94 33.12
CA ILE A 15 3.18 34.74 31.71
C ILE A 15 3.10 33.26 31.36
N ILE A 16 3.57 32.36 32.23
CA ILE A 16 3.50 30.92 31.99
C ILE A 16 2.07 30.42 31.95
N LEU A 17 1.21 30.92 32.83
CA LEU A 17 -0.20 30.52 32.83
C LEU A 17 -0.92 31.00 31.55
N ILE A 18 -0.64 32.23 31.10
CA ILE A 18 -1.16 32.73 29.81
C ILE A 18 -0.61 31.90 28.64
N ALA A 19 0.70 31.58 28.65
CA ALA A 19 1.32 30.76 27.61
C ALA A 19 0.72 29.35 27.58
N ALA A 20 0.45 28.74 28.74
CA ALA A 20 -0.18 27.43 28.83
C ALA A 20 -1.62 27.44 28.29
N VAL A 21 -2.41 28.47 28.60
CA VAL A 21 -3.76 28.64 28.04
C VAL A 21 -3.71 28.88 26.53
N GLY A 22 -2.81 29.75 26.08
CA GLY A 22 -2.60 30.00 24.65
C GLY A 22 -2.17 28.74 23.90
N LEU A 23 -1.27 27.95 24.50
CA LEU A 23 -0.82 26.67 23.96
C LEU A 23 -1.93 25.63 23.94
N PHE A 24 -2.79 25.60 24.97
CA PHE A 24 -3.96 24.73 24.98
C PHE A 24 -4.91 25.05 23.82
N ILE A 25 -5.25 26.33 23.63
CA ILE A 25 -6.14 26.79 22.56
C ILE A 25 -5.51 26.55 21.18
N TYR A 26 -4.30 27.05 20.96
CA TYR A 26 -3.61 26.94 19.68
C TYR A 26 -3.27 25.49 19.33
N GLY A 27 -2.79 24.72 20.31
CA GLY A 27 -2.51 23.29 20.17
C GLY A 27 -3.76 22.50 19.81
N THR A 28 -4.90 22.78 20.46
CA THR A 28 -6.18 22.11 20.13
C THR A 28 -6.59 22.41 18.68
N ILE A 29 -6.56 23.68 18.27
CA ILE A 29 -6.89 24.08 16.90
C ILE A 29 -5.98 23.39 15.89
N GLN A 30 -4.66 23.37 16.16
CA GLN A 30 -3.70 22.77 15.26
C GLN A 30 -3.82 21.24 15.20
N SER A 31 -4.09 20.58 16.32
CA SER A 31 -4.31 19.13 16.36
C SER A 31 -5.52 18.69 15.54
N MET A 32 -6.54 19.55 15.41
CA MET A 32 -7.72 19.27 14.57
C MET A 32 -7.45 19.41 13.07
N LYS A 33 -6.33 20.04 12.68
CA LYS A 33 -5.93 20.27 11.28
C LYS A 33 -4.86 19.30 10.78
N LEU A 34 -4.30 18.47 11.66
CA LEU A 34 -3.28 17.52 11.27
C LEU A 34 -3.90 16.44 10.36
N PRO A 35 -3.21 16.07 9.26
CA PRO A 35 -3.72 15.04 8.37
C PRO A 35 -3.74 13.69 9.07
N ILE A 36 -4.76 12.88 8.80
CA ILE A 36 -4.94 11.56 9.42
C ILE A 36 -4.72 10.45 8.40
N GLU A 37 -3.84 9.52 8.72
CA GLU A 37 -3.51 8.36 7.88
C GLU A 37 -3.51 7.05 8.69
N VAL A 38 -3.53 5.90 8.03
CA VAL A 38 -3.41 4.60 8.73
C VAL A 38 -1.96 4.36 9.18
N ILE A 39 -1.04 4.44 8.22
CA ILE A 39 0.38 4.17 8.38
C ILE A 39 1.16 5.30 7.72
N PRO A 40 2.41 5.56 8.15
CA PRO A 40 3.28 6.49 7.44
C PRO A 40 3.54 6.00 6.01
N ASP A 41 3.96 6.91 5.13
CA ASP A 41 4.42 6.52 3.80
C ASP A 41 5.75 5.73 3.92
N ILE A 42 5.67 4.46 3.56
CA ILE A 42 6.77 3.50 3.57
C ILE A 42 7.27 3.17 2.15
N SER A 43 6.66 3.77 1.13
CA SER A 43 7.01 3.50 -0.26
C SER A 43 8.32 4.19 -0.65
N ARG A 44 9.16 3.49 -1.42
CA ARG A 44 10.32 4.13 -2.06
C ARG A 44 9.81 5.07 -3.15
N PRO A 45 10.47 6.23 -3.35
CA PRO A 45 10.21 7.05 -4.53
C PRO A 45 10.38 6.18 -5.77
N ARG A 46 9.33 6.13 -6.61
CA ARG A 46 9.30 5.31 -7.80
C ARG A 46 8.57 6.01 -8.92
N VAL A 47 8.87 5.59 -10.15
CA VAL A 47 8.16 6.04 -11.34
C VAL A 47 7.80 4.81 -12.16
N THR A 48 6.51 4.67 -12.48
CA THR A 48 6.02 3.61 -13.36
C THR A 48 5.77 4.18 -14.75
N ILE A 49 6.23 3.45 -15.76
CA ILE A 49 6.03 3.75 -17.17
C ILE A 49 5.22 2.60 -17.76
N MET A 50 4.13 2.94 -18.43
CA MET A 50 3.28 2.00 -19.13
C MET A 50 3.25 2.32 -20.61
N THR A 51 3.43 1.30 -21.44
CA THR A 51 3.30 1.41 -22.90
C THR A 51 2.32 0.35 -23.35
N GLU A 52 1.14 0.79 -23.80
CA GLU A 52 0.11 -0.10 -24.35
C GLU A 52 0.37 -0.29 -25.83
N CYS A 53 0.48 -1.56 -26.27
CA CYS A 53 0.74 -1.93 -27.65
C CYS A 53 -0.15 -3.12 -28.04
N PRO A 54 -1.46 -2.89 -28.17
CA PRO A 54 -2.43 -3.96 -28.37
C PRO A 54 -2.06 -4.86 -29.55
N GLY A 55 -2.14 -6.18 -29.37
CA GLY A 55 -1.85 -7.17 -30.41
C GLY A 55 -0.41 -7.68 -30.47
N MET A 56 0.55 -7.04 -29.78
CA MET A 56 1.92 -7.54 -29.72
C MET A 56 2.07 -8.72 -28.74
N ALA A 57 2.81 -9.76 -29.15
CA ALA A 57 3.21 -10.87 -28.29
C ALA A 57 4.24 -10.40 -27.24
N PRO A 58 4.34 -11.06 -26.07
CA PRO A 58 5.29 -10.69 -25.03
C PRO A 58 6.75 -10.53 -25.51
N GLU A 59 7.20 -11.39 -26.42
CA GLU A 59 8.53 -11.34 -27.02
C GLU A 59 8.75 -10.09 -27.89
N GLU A 60 7.74 -9.68 -28.66
CA GLU A 60 7.80 -8.47 -29.48
C GLU A 60 7.74 -7.21 -28.61
N VAL A 61 6.93 -7.25 -27.54
CA VAL A 61 6.89 -6.17 -26.55
C VAL A 61 8.25 -6.01 -25.86
N GLU A 62 8.87 -7.12 -25.44
CA GLU A 62 10.19 -7.11 -24.82
C GLU A 62 11.23 -6.48 -25.75
N THR A 63 11.33 -6.98 -26.98
CA THR A 63 12.42 -6.63 -27.90
C THR A 63 12.25 -5.26 -28.55
N GLN A 64 11.03 -4.87 -28.92
CA GLN A 64 10.77 -3.61 -29.62
C GLN A 64 10.47 -2.44 -28.69
N ILE A 65 10.01 -2.68 -27.46
CA ILE A 65 9.56 -1.62 -26.55
C ILE A 65 10.34 -1.62 -25.25
N THR A 66 10.29 -2.73 -24.50
CA THR A 66 10.83 -2.80 -23.14
C THR A 66 12.35 -2.62 -23.12
N ILE A 67 13.10 -3.40 -23.91
CA ILE A 67 14.57 -3.34 -23.95
C ILE A 67 15.08 -1.95 -24.38
N PRO A 68 14.56 -1.31 -25.45
CA PRO A 68 14.93 0.06 -25.79
C PRO A 68 14.68 1.03 -24.65
N LEU A 69 13.48 1.02 -24.05
CA LEU A 69 13.15 1.91 -22.93
C LEU A 69 14.10 1.69 -21.74
N GLU A 70 14.31 0.44 -21.33
CA GLU A 70 15.23 0.07 -20.25
C GLU A 70 16.65 0.58 -20.50
N THR A 71 17.15 0.45 -21.73
CA THR A 71 18.50 0.86 -22.09
C THR A 71 18.70 2.38 -21.91
N TYR A 72 17.72 3.19 -22.28
CA TYR A 72 17.76 4.64 -22.07
C TYR A 72 17.62 5.03 -20.59
N LEU A 73 16.84 4.27 -19.83
CA LEU A 73 16.57 4.52 -18.41
C LEU A 73 17.71 4.07 -17.50
N ASN A 74 18.45 3.02 -17.84
CA ASN A 74 19.54 2.47 -17.02
C ASN A 74 20.69 3.48 -16.78
N GLY A 75 20.84 4.48 -17.66
CA GLY A 75 21.84 5.55 -17.52
C GLY A 75 21.40 6.74 -16.66
N ALA A 76 20.21 6.72 -16.05
CA ALA A 76 19.74 7.79 -15.18
C ALA A 76 20.34 7.72 -13.77
N ARG A 77 20.41 8.89 -13.11
CA ARG A 77 21.05 9.07 -11.82
C ARG A 77 20.13 8.62 -10.67
N ASP A 78 20.73 8.15 -9.58
CA ASP A 78 20.07 7.81 -8.31
C ASP A 78 18.98 6.70 -8.42
N ILE A 79 19.01 5.95 -9.53
CA ILE A 79 18.21 4.74 -9.73
C ILE A 79 18.85 3.60 -8.93
N GLN A 80 18.02 2.95 -8.11
CA GLN A 80 18.43 1.77 -7.35
C GLN A 80 18.17 0.47 -8.12
N THR A 81 17.00 0.35 -8.76
CA THR A 81 16.67 -0.80 -9.62
C THR A 81 15.63 -0.42 -10.66
N ILE A 82 15.73 -1.06 -11.83
CA ILE A 82 14.70 -1.06 -12.86
C ILE A 82 14.13 -2.48 -12.92
N ARG A 83 12.81 -2.58 -12.83
CA ARG A 83 12.07 -3.82 -13.04
C ARG A 83 11.12 -3.60 -14.20
N SER A 84 10.98 -4.59 -15.06
CA SER A 84 9.98 -4.52 -16.11
C SER A 84 9.27 -5.85 -16.28
N SER A 85 8.07 -5.77 -16.83
CA SER A 85 7.27 -6.91 -17.22
C SER A 85 6.69 -6.62 -18.60
N SER A 86 7.04 -7.48 -19.55
CA SER A 86 6.49 -7.51 -20.90
C SER A 86 5.42 -8.60 -20.93
N SER A 87 4.18 -8.23 -21.19
CA SER A 87 3.04 -9.14 -21.31
C SER A 87 2.30 -8.84 -22.61
N THR A 88 1.32 -9.66 -22.97
CA THR A 88 0.58 -9.49 -24.24
C THR A 88 0.00 -8.08 -24.35
N GLY A 89 0.51 -7.33 -25.32
CA GLY A 89 0.15 -5.95 -25.62
C GLY A 89 0.42 -4.90 -24.53
N LEU A 90 1.28 -5.19 -23.55
CA LEU A 90 1.61 -4.24 -22.47
C LEU A 90 3.05 -4.38 -21.99
N SER A 91 3.77 -3.27 -21.97
CA SER A 91 5.06 -3.11 -21.26
C SER A 91 4.86 -2.26 -20.02
N VAL A 92 5.22 -2.79 -18.85
CA VAL A 92 5.26 -2.05 -17.58
C VAL A 92 6.71 -1.97 -17.11
N ILE A 93 7.23 -0.77 -16.87
CA ILE A 93 8.57 -0.53 -16.34
C ILE A 93 8.44 0.25 -15.03
N ILE A 94 8.94 -0.32 -13.93
CA ILE A 94 8.95 0.28 -12.60
C ILE A 94 10.40 0.64 -12.26
N ILE A 95 10.63 1.93 -12.03
CA ILE A 95 11.94 2.48 -11.67
C ILE A 95 11.90 2.87 -10.20
N GLU A 96 12.70 2.21 -9.37
CA GLU A 96 12.86 2.53 -7.95
C GLU A 96 14.10 3.42 -7.75
N PHE A 97 13.91 4.54 -7.06
CA PHE A 97 14.98 5.49 -6.71
C PHE A 97 15.41 5.31 -5.24
N ASP A 98 16.57 5.86 -4.92
CA ASP A 98 17.02 5.94 -3.53
C ASP A 98 16.10 6.81 -2.65
N TRP A 99 16.03 6.48 -1.36
CA TRP A 99 15.12 7.10 -0.37
C TRP A 99 15.24 8.63 -0.18
N HIS A 100 16.31 9.24 -0.68
CA HIS A 100 16.61 10.66 -0.49
C HIS A 100 16.19 11.53 -1.68
N VAL A 101 15.76 10.92 -2.78
CA VAL A 101 15.34 11.62 -3.99
C VAL A 101 13.87 12.01 -3.86
N GLU A 102 13.54 13.26 -4.14
CA GLU A 102 12.17 13.73 -4.12
C GLU A 102 11.36 13.12 -5.29
N PRO A 103 10.07 12.77 -5.11
CA PRO A 103 9.27 12.17 -6.17
C PRO A 103 9.18 13.00 -7.45
N LEU A 104 9.19 14.33 -7.34
CA LEU A 104 9.17 15.22 -8.51
C LEU A 104 10.47 15.16 -9.30
N ASP A 105 11.61 15.09 -8.62
CA ASP A 105 12.93 14.95 -9.26
C ASP A 105 13.04 13.61 -9.98
N CYS A 106 12.52 12.53 -9.36
CA CYS A 106 12.44 11.21 -9.98
C CYS A 106 11.70 11.28 -11.32
N ARG A 107 10.54 11.96 -11.35
CA ARG A 107 9.74 12.11 -12.58
C ARG A 107 10.47 12.92 -13.63
N GLN A 108 11.13 14.02 -13.25
CA GLN A 108 11.88 14.83 -14.20
C GLN A 108 13.02 14.02 -14.84
N ILE A 109 13.78 13.26 -14.03
CA ILE A 109 14.85 12.38 -14.51
C ILE A 109 14.32 11.37 -15.53
N VAL A 110 13.16 10.78 -15.26
CA VAL A 110 12.56 9.79 -16.16
C VAL A 110 12.00 10.44 -17.42
N ASP A 111 11.33 11.59 -17.31
CA ASP A 111 10.72 12.30 -18.45
C ASP A 111 11.79 12.70 -19.49
N GLU A 112 12.95 13.18 -19.04
CA GLU A 112 14.10 13.49 -19.90
C GLU A 112 14.58 12.26 -20.70
N ARG A 113 14.43 11.05 -20.17
CA ARG A 113 14.84 9.80 -20.82
C ARG A 113 13.75 9.21 -21.72
N ILE A 114 12.50 9.28 -21.30
CA ILE A 114 11.36 8.78 -22.10
C ILE A 114 11.24 9.56 -23.40
N GLN A 115 11.42 10.88 -23.37
CA GLN A 115 11.33 11.71 -24.58
C GLN A 115 12.34 11.29 -25.65
N LEU A 116 13.57 10.95 -25.25
CA LEU A 116 14.61 10.44 -26.16
C LEU A 116 14.30 9.02 -26.66
N ALA A 117 13.78 8.15 -25.80
CA ALA A 117 13.45 6.78 -26.18
C ALA A 117 12.22 6.70 -27.11
N SER A 118 11.28 7.65 -26.98
CA SER A 118 10.04 7.69 -27.77
C SER A 118 10.28 7.88 -29.27
N GLU A 119 11.44 8.41 -29.68
CA GLU A 119 11.79 8.57 -31.11
C GLU A 119 12.10 7.23 -31.81
N ILE A 120 12.39 6.17 -31.04
CA ILE A 120 12.86 4.87 -31.56
C ILE A 120 11.76 3.81 -31.49
N LEU A 121 10.71 4.06 -30.71
CA LEU A 121 9.62 3.11 -30.54
C LEU A 121 8.77 2.98 -31.82
N PRO A 122 8.19 1.80 -32.07
CA PRO A 122 7.27 1.58 -33.18
C PRO A 122 6.10 2.57 -33.20
N GLU A 123 5.55 2.86 -34.38
CA GLU A 123 4.35 3.69 -34.50
C GLU A 123 3.19 3.09 -33.68
N GLY A 124 2.50 3.93 -32.89
CA GLY A 124 1.44 3.51 -31.99
C GLY A 124 1.91 3.15 -30.56
N ALA A 125 3.19 2.89 -30.34
CA ALA A 125 3.75 2.64 -29.00
C ALA A 125 4.11 3.95 -28.29
N ALA A 126 3.17 4.50 -27.53
CA ALA A 126 3.37 5.74 -26.78
C ALA A 126 3.61 5.48 -25.28
N PRO A 127 4.85 5.57 -24.77
CA PRO A 127 5.15 5.37 -23.37
C PRO A 127 4.55 6.50 -22.54
N ARG A 128 3.84 6.15 -21.47
CA ARG A 128 3.21 7.10 -20.55
C ARG A 128 3.69 6.86 -19.14
N MET A 129 4.04 7.95 -18.45
CA MET A 129 4.33 7.91 -17.03
C MET A 129 3.03 7.92 -16.25
N THR A 130 2.84 6.97 -15.33
CA THR A 130 1.67 6.97 -14.44
C THR A 130 1.70 8.19 -13.51
N PRO A 131 0.58 8.60 -12.90
CA PRO A 131 0.57 9.67 -11.90
C PRO A 131 1.48 9.40 -10.71
N ALA A 132 1.84 10.45 -9.98
CA ALA A 132 2.67 10.31 -8.77
C ALA A 132 1.82 9.81 -7.60
N THR A 133 1.73 8.48 -7.46
CA THR A 133 1.01 7.79 -6.39
C THR A 133 1.94 6.81 -5.65
N SER A 134 1.50 6.39 -4.47
CA SER A 134 2.11 5.29 -3.71
C SER A 134 1.32 4.00 -3.97
N MET A 135 1.91 2.81 -3.80
CA MET A 135 1.14 1.55 -3.78
C MET A 135 -0.02 1.58 -2.76
N LEU A 136 0.10 2.41 -1.73
CA LEU A 136 -0.90 2.59 -0.68
C LEU A 136 -1.93 3.69 -1.01
N ALA A 137 -1.95 4.18 -2.25
CA ALA A 137 -2.81 5.29 -2.67
C ALA A 137 -4.25 4.87 -3.01
N GLN A 138 -4.52 3.56 -3.13
CA GLN A 138 -5.86 3.04 -3.39
C GLN A 138 -6.78 3.37 -2.21
N LEU A 139 -7.63 4.39 -2.41
CA LEU A 139 -8.41 5.01 -1.34
C LEU A 139 -9.78 4.34 -1.18
N MET A 140 -10.46 4.03 -2.28
CA MET A 140 -11.75 3.34 -2.28
C MET A 140 -12.10 2.71 -3.64
N PHE A 141 -12.99 1.72 -3.61
CA PHE A 141 -13.62 1.14 -4.81
C PHE A 141 -15.07 1.63 -4.89
N LEU A 142 -15.30 2.60 -5.76
CA LEU A 142 -16.63 3.12 -6.05
C LEU A 142 -17.26 2.26 -7.14
N THR A 143 -18.29 1.49 -6.80
CA THR A 143 -18.90 0.53 -7.73
C THR A 143 -20.20 1.11 -8.27
N LEU A 144 -20.36 1.01 -9.59
CA LEU A 144 -21.52 1.43 -10.38
C LEU A 144 -22.24 0.19 -10.90
N TRP A 145 -23.55 0.08 -10.67
CA TRP A 145 -24.38 -0.98 -11.22
C TRP A 145 -25.82 -0.52 -11.47
N ASP A 146 -26.56 -1.28 -12.27
CA ASP A 146 -27.99 -1.11 -12.50
C ASP A 146 -28.78 -2.16 -11.71
N GLU A 147 -29.63 -1.71 -10.79
CA GLU A 147 -30.51 -2.60 -10.00
C GLU A 147 -31.49 -3.40 -10.85
N SER A 148 -31.90 -2.87 -12.01
CA SER A 148 -32.87 -3.55 -12.86
C SER A 148 -32.24 -4.68 -13.67
N GLY A 149 -30.90 -4.65 -13.83
CA GLY A 149 -30.14 -5.58 -14.67
C GLY A 149 -30.48 -5.50 -16.15
N LYS A 150 -31.09 -4.40 -16.61
CA LYS A 150 -31.56 -4.23 -18.00
C LYS A 150 -30.68 -3.27 -18.80
N MET A 151 -29.91 -2.43 -18.14
CA MET A 151 -28.98 -1.52 -18.80
C MET A 151 -27.88 -2.31 -19.51
N ASP A 152 -27.56 -1.88 -20.73
CA ASP A 152 -26.45 -2.41 -21.50
C ASP A 152 -25.12 -2.16 -20.76
N PRO A 153 -24.27 -3.18 -20.53
CA PRO A 153 -22.92 -3.00 -19.98
C PRO A 153 -22.08 -1.94 -20.71
N MET A 154 -22.31 -1.71 -22.01
CA MET A 154 -21.65 -0.66 -22.77
C MET A 154 -22.06 0.75 -22.33
N GLU A 155 -23.35 0.94 -22.04
CA GLU A 155 -23.86 2.21 -21.55
C GLU A 155 -23.37 2.47 -20.11
N LEU A 156 -23.37 1.43 -19.27
CA LEU A 156 -22.85 1.50 -17.90
C LEU A 156 -21.37 1.90 -17.87
N ARG A 157 -20.53 1.26 -18.71
CA ARG A 157 -19.12 1.62 -18.86
C ARG A 157 -18.93 3.04 -19.38
N THR A 158 -19.71 3.43 -20.38
CA THR A 158 -19.68 4.79 -20.95
C THR A 158 -19.99 5.86 -19.88
N ILE A 159 -20.92 5.59 -18.96
CA ILE A 159 -21.21 6.46 -17.82
C ILE A 159 -20.01 6.54 -16.87
N GLY A 160 -19.38 5.41 -16.56
CA GLY A 160 -18.16 5.34 -15.75
C GLY A 160 -17.03 6.20 -16.30
N ASP A 161 -16.67 5.99 -17.57
CA ASP A 161 -15.52 6.67 -18.22
C ASP A 161 -15.75 8.16 -18.47
N TRP A 162 -16.92 8.52 -18.99
CA TRP A 162 -17.14 9.89 -19.51
C TRP A 162 -17.91 10.80 -18.57
N THR A 163 -18.62 10.24 -17.59
CA THR A 163 -19.46 11.03 -16.66
C THR A 163 -18.88 11.02 -15.25
N ILE A 164 -18.71 9.84 -14.65
CA ILE A 164 -18.29 9.72 -13.25
C ILE A 164 -16.81 10.06 -13.12
N ARG A 165 -15.93 9.41 -13.88
CA ARG A 165 -14.48 9.65 -13.86
C ARG A 165 -14.14 11.13 -14.05
N LYS A 166 -14.72 11.78 -15.08
CA LYS A 166 -14.51 13.21 -15.36
C LYS A 166 -14.89 14.11 -14.17
N GLN A 167 -16.07 13.89 -13.58
CA GLN A 167 -16.56 14.72 -12.48
C GLN A 167 -15.83 14.48 -11.16
N LEU A 168 -15.35 13.26 -10.92
CA LEU A 168 -14.57 12.96 -9.72
C LEU A 168 -13.15 13.53 -9.82
N LEU A 169 -12.50 13.48 -11.00
CA LEU A 169 -11.18 14.07 -11.23
C LEU A 169 -11.13 15.60 -11.02
N GLU A 170 -12.29 16.29 -10.94
CA GLU A 170 -12.37 17.70 -10.54
C GLU A 170 -11.95 17.93 -9.08
N LEU A 171 -11.99 16.89 -8.24
CA LEU A 171 -11.69 16.98 -6.81
C LEU A 171 -10.16 17.03 -6.58
N PRO A 172 -9.65 18.05 -5.86
CA PRO A 172 -8.23 18.13 -5.56
C PRO A 172 -7.81 17.00 -4.61
N GLY A 173 -6.69 16.36 -4.92
CA GLY A 173 -6.15 15.22 -4.18
C GLY A 173 -6.40 13.86 -4.83
N ILE A 174 -7.19 13.78 -5.90
CA ILE A 174 -7.30 12.56 -6.72
C ILE A 174 -6.19 12.57 -7.77
N ALA A 175 -5.43 11.48 -7.85
CA ALA A 175 -4.37 11.31 -8.85
C ALA A 175 -4.92 10.66 -10.11
N GLU A 176 -5.66 9.57 -9.94
CA GLU A 176 -6.24 8.80 -11.02
C GLU A 176 -7.52 8.10 -10.58
N ILE A 177 -8.34 7.75 -11.56
CA ILE A 177 -9.49 6.87 -11.40
C ILE A 177 -9.40 5.81 -12.48
N LEU A 178 -9.17 4.57 -12.08
CA LEU A 178 -9.09 3.41 -12.94
C LEU A 178 -10.47 2.76 -13.02
N VAL A 179 -10.92 2.42 -14.22
CA VAL A 179 -12.27 1.88 -14.45
C VAL A 179 -12.13 0.45 -14.96
N ILE A 180 -12.70 -0.51 -14.24
CA ILE A 180 -12.70 -1.93 -14.62
C ILE A 180 -14.12 -2.50 -14.65
N GLY A 181 -14.38 -3.41 -15.58
CA GLY A 181 -15.71 -3.97 -15.82
C GLY A 181 -16.56 -3.14 -16.77
N GLY A 182 -17.73 -3.67 -17.11
CA GLY A 182 -18.55 -3.20 -18.22
C GLY A 182 -17.86 -3.41 -19.58
N ASP A 183 -18.48 -2.88 -20.63
CA ASP A 183 -18.04 -3.10 -22.01
C ASP A 183 -17.60 -1.78 -22.65
N VAL A 184 -16.36 -1.68 -23.14
CA VAL A 184 -15.90 -0.47 -23.83
C VAL A 184 -16.58 -0.39 -25.19
N LYS A 185 -17.39 0.64 -25.40
CA LYS A 185 -18.16 0.85 -26.62
C LYS A 185 -17.23 1.15 -27.81
N GLN A 186 -17.36 0.36 -28.87
CA GLN A 186 -16.61 0.52 -30.12
C GLN A 186 -17.53 0.39 -31.34
N PHE A 187 -17.26 1.17 -32.39
CA PHE A 187 -17.95 1.01 -33.68
C PHE A 187 -17.11 0.04 -34.53
N GLN A 188 -17.63 -1.16 -34.76
CA GLN A 188 -16.89 -2.20 -35.47
C GLN A 188 -17.42 -2.38 -36.88
N ILE A 189 -16.48 -2.40 -37.83
CA ILE A 189 -16.70 -2.76 -39.23
C ILE A 189 -16.13 -4.16 -39.39
N GLN A 190 -17.02 -5.15 -39.45
CA GLN A 190 -16.69 -6.56 -39.53
C GLN A 190 -16.69 -7.00 -40.99
N ALA A 191 -15.50 -7.02 -41.57
CA ALA A 191 -15.31 -7.37 -42.97
C ALA A 191 -15.61 -8.85 -43.23
N ASP A 192 -16.27 -9.11 -44.36
CA ASP A 192 -16.60 -10.46 -44.85
C ASP A 192 -15.64 -10.86 -45.98
N PRO A 193 -14.72 -11.81 -45.76
CA PRO A 193 -13.75 -12.27 -46.76
C PRO A 193 -14.38 -12.73 -48.07
N ASP A 194 -15.55 -13.37 -48.02
CA ASP A 194 -16.23 -13.89 -49.21
C ASP A 194 -16.81 -12.76 -50.07
N ALA A 195 -17.44 -11.78 -49.42
CA ALA A 195 -17.93 -10.58 -50.10
C ALA A 195 -16.76 -9.76 -50.66
N MET A 196 -15.69 -9.58 -49.90
CA MET A 196 -14.46 -8.92 -50.35
C MET A 196 -13.87 -9.58 -51.59
N LYS A 197 -13.76 -10.92 -51.59
CA LYS A 197 -13.28 -11.69 -52.74
C LYS A 197 -14.20 -11.55 -53.96
N ARG A 198 -15.52 -11.52 -53.74
CA ARG A 198 -16.52 -11.34 -54.82
C ARG A 198 -16.40 -9.96 -55.48
N TYR A 199 -16.17 -8.91 -54.70
CA TYR A 199 -16.09 -7.53 -55.17
C TYR A 199 -14.67 -7.05 -55.47
N GLY A 200 -13.64 -7.88 -55.20
CA GLY A 200 -12.25 -7.55 -55.47
C GLY A 200 -11.66 -6.47 -54.56
N VAL A 201 -12.12 -6.38 -53.31
CA VAL A 201 -11.71 -5.36 -52.33
C VAL A 201 -10.81 -5.96 -51.26
N THR A 202 -9.79 -5.21 -50.80
CA THR A 202 -8.87 -5.61 -49.73
C THR A 202 -9.16 -4.90 -48.41
N LEU A 203 -8.60 -5.40 -47.31
CA LEU A 203 -8.72 -4.76 -46.00
C LEU A 203 -8.09 -3.35 -46.01
N GLU A 204 -7.01 -3.14 -46.75
CA GLU A 204 -6.34 -1.83 -46.85
C GLU A 204 -7.20 -0.81 -47.61
N ILE A 205 -7.91 -1.25 -48.66
CA ILE A 205 -8.85 -0.39 -49.39
C ILE A 205 -10.00 0.03 -48.47
N LEU A 206 -10.51 -0.91 -47.66
CA LEU A 206 -11.54 -0.61 -46.66
C LEU A 206 -11.02 0.38 -45.61
N GLU A 207 -9.84 0.15 -45.04
CA GLU A 207 -9.21 1.03 -44.06
C GLU A 207 -9.09 2.46 -44.61
N THR A 208 -8.55 2.59 -45.83
CA THR A 208 -8.40 3.87 -46.52
C THR A 208 -9.75 4.55 -46.71
N ALA A 209 -10.74 3.84 -47.24
CA ALA A 209 -12.08 4.37 -47.47
C ALA A 209 -12.75 4.87 -46.18
N ILE A 210 -12.57 4.16 -45.06
CA ILE A 210 -13.11 4.56 -43.75
C ILE A 210 -12.39 5.82 -43.23
N SER A 211 -11.06 5.84 -43.32
CA SER A 211 -10.25 6.96 -42.81
C SER A 211 -10.53 8.28 -43.55
N GLU A 212 -10.74 8.21 -44.88
CA GLU A 212 -10.98 9.38 -45.73
C GLU A 212 -12.41 9.93 -45.61
N SER A 213 -13.36 9.09 -45.18
CA SER A 213 -14.78 9.43 -45.19
C SER A 213 -15.29 10.15 -43.94
N ASN A 214 -14.46 10.35 -42.92
CA ASN A 214 -14.91 10.84 -41.61
C ASN A 214 -14.13 12.07 -41.13
N ARG A 215 -14.10 13.13 -41.95
CA ARG A 215 -13.35 14.37 -41.68
C ARG A 215 -14.17 15.64 -41.87
N ASN A 216 -13.96 16.61 -40.98
CA ASN A 216 -14.44 18.00 -41.15
C ASN A 216 -13.28 18.90 -41.59
N VAL A 217 -13.57 19.88 -42.46
CA VAL A 217 -12.56 20.84 -42.96
C VAL A 217 -13.12 22.26 -42.91
N THR A 218 -12.26 23.24 -42.66
CA THR A 218 -12.60 24.66 -42.69
C THR A 218 -12.07 25.30 -43.98
N GLY A 219 -12.95 25.96 -44.74
CA GLY A 219 -12.66 26.54 -46.06
C GLY A 219 -12.28 28.03 -46.03
N GLY A 220 -11.92 28.58 -44.87
CA GLY A 220 -11.62 30.00 -44.69
C GLY A 220 -12.86 30.88 -44.54
N PHE A 221 -12.74 32.17 -44.87
CA PHE A 221 -13.80 33.17 -44.68
C PHE A 221 -14.23 33.81 -46.00
N LEU A 222 -15.53 33.98 -46.18
CA LEU A 222 -16.08 34.84 -47.22
C LEU A 222 -16.23 36.25 -46.64
N THR A 223 -15.45 37.18 -47.17
CA THR A 223 -15.38 38.58 -46.69
C THR A 223 -16.09 39.58 -47.61
N ARG A 224 -16.64 39.12 -48.74
CA ARG A 224 -17.29 39.97 -49.76
C ARG A 224 -18.83 39.91 -49.73
N GLN A 225 -19.41 39.23 -48.76
CA GLN A 225 -20.86 39.01 -48.64
C GLN A 225 -21.56 40.05 -47.73
N GLY A 226 -20.86 41.09 -47.28
CA GLY A 226 -21.41 42.12 -46.39
C GLY A 226 -20.36 42.66 -45.41
N PRO A 227 -20.78 43.32 -44.32
CA PRO A 227 -19.87 43.73 -43.23
C PRO A 227 -19.36 42.53 -42.41
N ASP A 228 -20.06 41.40 -42.44
CA ASP A 228 -19.74 40.21 -41.67
C ASP A 228 -18.80 39.26 -42.43
N GLN A 229 -17.89 38.61 -41.69
CA GLN A 229 -17.07 37.53 -42.21
C GLN A 229 -17.79 36.19 -42.01
N ILE A 230 -18.11 35.49 -43.10
CA ILE A 230 -18.78 34.19 -43.03
C ILE A 230 -17.74 33.07 -43.05
N LEU A 231 -17.64 32.30 -41.97
CA LEU A 231 -16.77 31.13 -41.90
C LEU A 231 -17.36 29.98 -42.73
N VAL A 232 -16.59 29.47 -43.69
CA VAL A 232 -16.98 28.30 -44.49
C VAL A 232 -16.50 27.03 -43.80
N ARG A 233 -17.42 26.11 -43.52
CA ARG A 233 -17.14 24.79 -42.95
C ARG A 233 -17.71 23.70 -43.86
N SER A 234 -16.92 22.69 -44.15
CA SER A 234 -17.37 21.44 -44.76
C SER A 234 -17.50 20.39 -43.65
N LEU A 235 -18.72 19.87 -43.49
CA LEU A 235 -19.05 18.88 -42.47
C LEU A 235 -19.20 17.52 -43.16
N GLY A 236 -18.16 16.70 -43.11
CA GLY A 236 -18.12 15.35 -43.68
C GLY A 236 -18.10 14.24 -42.63
N ARG A 237 -18.00 14.59 -41.35
CA ARG A 237 -17.98 13.63 -40.24
C ARG A 237 -19.36 13.02 -39.98
N VAL A 238 -19.39 11.76 -39.55
CA VAL A 238 -20.57 11.15 -38.92
C VAL A 238 -20.81 11.82 -37.56
N ASP A 239 -21.87 12.60 -37.45
CA ASP A 239 -22.25 13.36 -36.25
C ASP A 239 -23.78 13.38 -36.12
N ASP A 240 -24.32 12.41 -35.37
CA ASP A 240 -25.76 12.31 -35.04
C ASP A 240 -25.88 11.88 -33.58
N PRO A 241 -26.87 12.37 -32.79
CA PRO A 241 -27.08 11.91 -31.42
C PRO A 241 -27.58 10.45 -31.31
N ASP A 242 -28.18 9.90 -32.37
CA ASP A 242 -28.72 8.54 -32.39
C ASP A 242 -27.67 7.57 -32.95
N ASP A 243 -27.29 6.56 -32.15
CA ASP A 243 -26.29 5.57 -32.54
C ASP A 243 -26.71 4.78 -33.79
N GLU A 244 -28.00 4.52 -34.00
CA GLU A 244 -28.44 3.77 -35.19
C GLU A 244 -28.25 4.60 -36.46
N LYS A 245 -28.43 5.91 -36.39
CA LYS A 245 -28.17 6.80 -37.53
C LYS A 245 -26.68 6.94 -37.83
N LYS A 246 -25.83 6.90 -36.80
CA LYS A 246 -24.37 6.82 -36.99
C LYS A 246 -24.01 5.54 -37.76
N LEU A 247 -24.58 4.40 -37.35
CA LEU A 247 -24.38 3.12 -38.05
C LEU A 247 -24.92 3.17 -39.49
N GLU A 248 -26.09 3.78 -39.73
CA GLU A 248 -26.63 3.95 -41.08
C GLU A 248 -25.74 4.82 -41.97
N ALA A 249 -25.15 5.89 -41.43
CA ALA A 249 -24.18 6.71 -42.15
C ALA A 249 -22.92 5.93 -42.52
N LEU A 250 -22.38 5.13 -41.58
CA LEU A 250 -21.23 4.25 -41.84
C LEU A 250 -21.55 3.19 -42.91
N ARG A 251 -22.75 2.61 -42.89
CA ARG A 251 -23.18 1.61 -43.90
C ARG A 251 -23.24 2.15 -45.33
N LYS A 252 -23.41 3.47 -45.48
CA LYS A 252 -23.48 4.19 -46.78
C LYS A 252 -22.13 4.71 -47.27
N LEU A 253 -21.04 4.43 -46.55
CA LEU A 253 -19.70 4.81 -46.99
C LEU A 253 -19.36 4.15 -48.33
N VAL A 254 -18.78 4.93 -49.24
CA VAL A 254 -18.36 4.45 -50.56
C VAL A 254 -16.97 3.85 -50.43
N VAL A 255 -16.84 2.57 -50.80
CA VAL A 255 -15.58 1.82 -50.76
C VAL A 255 -14.87 1.87 -52.11
N SER A 256 -15.61 1.69 -53.20
CA SER A 256 -15.07 1.80 -54.56
C SER A 256 -16.11 2.40 -55.49
N SER A 257 -15.64 3.26 -56.40
CA SER A 257 -16.45 3.88 -57.46
C SER A 257 -16.21 3.26 -58.84
N GLU A 258 -15.42 2.18 -58.92
CA GLU A 258 -15.14 1.48 -60.17
C GLU A 258 -16.33 0.64 -60.68
N THR A 259 -17.29 0.35 -59.81
CA THR A 259 -18.54 -0.35 -60.14
C THR A 259 -19.68 0.64 -60.39
N ASP A 260 -20.64 0.29 -61.27
CA ASP A 260 -21.90 1.02 -61.45
C ASP A 260 -23.09 0.10 -61.08
N PRO A 261 -23.80 0.33 -59.96
CA PRO A 261 -23.62 1.43 -58.99
C PRO A 261 -22.35 1.30 -58.11
N PRO A 262 -21.92 2.38 -57.43
CA PRO A 262 -20.76 2.37 -56.54
C PRO A 262 -20.90 1.33 -55.41
N LEU A 263 -19.76 0.74 -55.02
CA LEU A 263 -19.69 -0.25 -53.95
C LEU A 263 -19.74 0.45 -52.59
N LEU A 264 -20.69 0.03 -51.76
CA LEU A 264 -20.90 0.55 -50.40
C LEU A 264 -20.28 -0.38 -49.36
N LEU A 265 -19.93 0.17 -48.19
CA LEU A 265 -19.36 -0.59 -47.08
C LEU A 265 -20.28 -1.72 -46.62
N SER A 266 -21.60 -1.47 -46.57
CA SER A 266 -22.61 -2.47 -46.21
C SER A 266 -22.67 -3.71 -47.12
N GLN A 267 -22.04 -3.67 -48.31
CA GLN A 267 -22.00 -4.80 -49.23
C GLN A 267 -20.80 -5.73 -48.97
N VAL A 268 -19.81 -5.28 -48.21
CA VAL A 268 -18.53 -5.98 -47.96
C VAL A 268 -18.20 -6.14 -46.48
N ALA A 269 -18.91 -5.46 -45.59
CA ALA A 269 -18.75 -5.55 -44.16
C ALA A 269 -20.05 -5.31 -43.39
N GLU A 270 -20.20 -5.98 -42.26
CA GLU A 270 -21.25 -5.69 -41.27
C GLU A 270 -20.80 -4.56 -40.35
N VAL A 271 -21.63 -3.51 -40.22
CA VAL A 271 -21.34 -2.38 -39.34
C VAL A 271 -22.24 -2.44 -38.10
N ARG A 272 -21.63 -2.61 -36.93
CA ARG A 272 -22.34 -2.74 -35.65
C ARG A 272 -21.61 -2.03 -34.50
N CYS A 273 -22.38 -1.63 -33.50
CA CYS A 273 -21.82 -1.23 -32.21
C CYS A 273 -21.55 -2.50 -31.40
N ALA A 274 -20.31 -2.68 -30.94
CA ALA A 274 -19.88 -3.89 -30.25
C ALA A 274 -18.81 -3.57 -29.18
N PRO A 275 -18.63 -4.43 -28.18
CA PRO A 275 -17.59 -4.26 -27.17
C PRO A 275 -16.19 -4.41 -27.79
N ALA A 276 -15.26 -3.58 -27.31
CA ALA A 276 -13.82 -3.80 -27.53
C ALA A 276 -13.35 -5.09 -26.82
N VAL A 277 -12.15 -5.57 -27.17
CA VAL A 277 -11.56 -6.75 -26.51
C VAL A 277 -11.34 -6.44 -25.03
N LYS A 278 -11.94 -7.27 -24.16
CA LYS A 278 -11.84 -7.09 -22.72
C LYS A 278 -10.46 -7.49 -22.20
N VAL A 279 -9.82 -6.57 -21.48
CA VAL A 279 -8.59 -6.85 -20.71
C VAL A 279 -8.88 -7.08 -19.21
N GLY A 280 -10.11 -6.83 -18.78
CA GLY A 280 -10.60 -7.14 -17.45
C GLY A 280 -12.12 -7.11 -17.35
N SER A 281 -12.66 -7.77 -16.33
CA SER A 281 -14.08 -7.74 -15.99
C SER A 281 -14.29 -7.50 -14.49
N ALA A 282 -15.47 -7.02 -14.13
CA ALA A 282 -15.81 -6.76 -12.74
C ALA A 282 -17.27 -7.12 -12.44
N GLY A 283 -17.51 -7.54 -11.20
CA GLY A 283 -18.81 -7.95 -10.70
C GLY A 283 -18.95 -7.57 -9.23
N ALA A 284 -20.20 -7.47 -8.77
CA ALA A 284 -20.48 -7.12 -7.39
C ALA A 284 -21.63 -7.96 -6.81
N TYR A 285 -21.46 -8.34 -5.55
CA TYR A 285 -22.49 -8.89 -4.68
C TYR A 285 -22.67 -7.90 -3.53
N VAL A 286 -23.90 -7.43 -3.30
CA VAL A 286 -24.17 -6.39 -2.30
C VAL A 286 -25.42 -6.75 -1.53
N ARG A 287 -25.31 -6.79 -0.20
CA ARG A 287 -26.42 -6.88 0.74
C ARG A 287 -26.84 -5.46 1.14
N ARG A 288 -28.12 -5.14 1.00
CA ARG A 288 -28.67 -3.83 1.41
C ARG A 288 -29.18 -3.86 2.84
N ASP A 289 -29.33 -2.66 3.40
CA ASP A 289 -29.93 -2.43 4.72
C ASP A 289 -31.39 -2.91 4.82
N ASP A 290 -32.11 -2.95 3.69
CA ASP A 290 -33.48 -3.47 3.60
C ASP A 290 -33.55 -5.01 3.47
N GLY A 291 -32.40 -5.68 3.45
CA GLY A 291 -32.28 -7.13 3.30
C GLY A 291 -32.29 -7.64 1.85
N SER A 292 -32.47 -6.77 0.85
CA SER A 292 -32.36 -7.15 -0.56
C SER A 292 -30.90 -7.38 -0.98
N VAL A 293 -30.71 -8.23 -1.99
CA VAL A 293 -29.38 -8.58 -2.52
C VAL A 293 -29.29 -8.22 -3.99
N PHE A 294 -28.23 -7.53 -4.35
CA PHE A 294 -27.80 -7.39 -5.74
C PHE A 294 -26.67 -8.38 -6.03
N SER A 295 -26.73 -9.04 -7.20
CA SER A 295 -25.64 -9.85 -7.73
C SER A 295 -25.60 -9.69 -9.23
N GLY A 296 -24.47 -9.26 -9.78
CA GLY A 296 -24.30 -9.17 -11.23
C GLY A 296 -23.09 -8.38 -11.68
N PRO A 297 -22.99 -8.14 -13.00
CA PRO A 297 -21.96 -7.30 -13.58
C PRO A 297 -21.98 -5.88 -12.99
N ALA A 298 -20.81 -5.32 -12.79
CA ALA A 298 -20.65 -3.97 -12.28
C ALA A 298 -19.45 -3.28 -12.93
N VAL A 299 -19.40 -1.95 -12.83
CA VAL A 299 -18.23 -1.14 -13.20
C VAL A 299 -17.60 -0.65 -11.91
N VAL A 300 -16.37 -1.04 -11.63
CA VAL A 300 -15.63 -0.63 -10.45
C VAL A 300 -14.69 0.51 -10.83
N LEU A 301 -14.85 1.64 -10.14
CA LEU A 301 -13.96 2.79 -10.23
C LEU A 301 -13.02 2.78 -9.02
N THR A 302 -11.76 2.40 -9.25
CA THR A 302 -10.70 2.47 -8.24
C THR A 302 -10.18 3.90 -8.18
N VAL A 303 -10.35 4.56 -7.03
CA VAL A 303 -9.89 5.93 -6.82
C VAL A 303 -8.53 5.94 -6.14
N GLU A 304 -7.54 6.56 -6.77
CA GLU A 304 -6.21 6.72 -6.22
C GLU A 304 -5.93 8.16 -5.77
N LYS A 305 -5.33 8.31 -4.59
CA LYS A 305 -4.98 9.61 -4.01
C LYS A 305 -3.59 10.08 -4.44
N GLN A 306 -3.43 11.40 -4.58
CA GLN A 306 -2.12 12.04 -4.74
C GLN A 306 -1.28 11.89 -3.47
N LEU A 307 0.04 11.90 -3.63
CA LEU A 307 0.98 11.91 -2.49
C LEU A 307 0.65 13.09 -1.55
N GLY A 308 0.58 12.79 -0.24
CA GLY A 308 0.28 13.78 0.80
C GLY A 308 -1.19 14.21 0.94
N ALA A 309 -2.12 13.69 0.12
CA ALA A 309 -3.55 13.97 0.28
C ALA A 309 -4.12 13.26 1.52
N ASP A 310 -4.93 13.98 2.32
CA ASP A 310 -5.63 13.43 3.49
C ASP A 310 -6.72 12.45 3.05
N THR A 311 -6.58 11.19 3.45
CA THR A 311 -7.49 10.11 3.05
C THR A 311 -8.92 10.34 3.54
N ARG A 312 -9.10 10.84 4.78
CA ARG A 312 -10.43 10.95 5.41
C ARG A 312 -11.23 12.11 4.81
N GLU A 313 -10.60 13.27 4.66
CA GLU A 313 -11.21 14.45 4.04
C GLU A 313 -11.54 14.21 2.56
N LEU A 314 -10.62 13.59 1.82
CA LEU A 314 -10.82 13.28 0.42
C LEU A 314 -11.95 12.26 0.22
N SER A 315 -11.99 11.19 1.03
CA SER A 315 -13.07 10.19 1.00
C SER A 315 -14.44 10.84 1.20
N GLY A 316 -14.60 11.71 2.20
CA GLY A 316 -15.85 12.43 2.44
C GLY A 316 -16.33 13.25 1.23
N ARG A 317 -15.41 14.02 0.61
CA ARG A 317 -15.72 14.82 -0.59
C ARG A 317 -16.08 13.96 -1.80
N ILE A 318 -15.43 12.81 -1.98
CA ILE A 318 -15.75 11.85 -3.04
C ILE A 318 -17.17 11.30 -2.84
N LEU A 319 -17.52 10.89 -1.63
CA LEU A 319 -18.84 10.34 -1.33
C LEU A 319 -19.95 11.37 -1.55
N GLU A 320 -19.75 12.62 -1.11
CA GLU A 320 -20.71 13.71 -1.35
C GLU A 320 -20.93 13.96 -2.85
N LYS A 321 -19.83 14.01 -3.63
CA LYS A 321 -19.89 14.19 -5.09
C LYS A 321 -20.53 12.98 -5.77
N ALA A 322 -20.19 11.76 -5.37
CA ALA A 322 -20.76 10.52 -5.90
C ALA A 322 -22.28 10.44 -5.67
N GLN A 323 -22.77 10.81 -4.48
CA GLN A 323 -24.21 10.88 -4.19
C GLN A 323 -24.93 11.92 -5.05
N LEU A 324 -24.30 13.08 -5.32
CA LEU A 324 -24.86 14.09 -6.22
C LEU A 324 -24.94 13.57 -7.65
N ILE A 325 -23.91 12.86 -8.11
CA ILE A 325 -23.86 12.23 -9.44
C ILE A 325 -24.95 11.16 -9.55
N GLU A 326 -25.08 10.28 -8.53
CA GLU A 326 -26.11 9.22 -8.49
C GLU A 326 -27.51 9.81 -8.61
N LYS A 327 -27.84 10.84 -7.80
CA LYS A 327 -29.15 11.53 -7.86
C LYS A 327 -29.43 12.09 -9.24
N THR A 328 -28.41 12.65 -9.91
CA THR A 328 -28.55 13.21 -11.25
C THR A 328 -28.77 12.11 -12.29
N LEU A 329 -28.02 11.01 -12.21
CA LEU A 329 -28.12 9.88 -13.12
C LEU A 329 -29.47 9.16 -12.98
N GLN A 330 -30.00 9.04 -11.76
CA GLN A 330 -31.31 8.41 -11.50
C GLN A 330 -32.48 9.13 -12.17
N LEU A 331 -32.37 10.42 -12.46
CA LEU A 331 -33.39 11.15 -13.23
C LEU A 331 -33.48 10.68 -14.68
N LYS A 332 -32.34 10.23 -15.25
CA LYS A 332 -32.25 9.76 -16.63
C LYS A 332 -32.34 8.24 -16.73
N TYR A 333 -31.78 7.52 -15.76
CA TYR A 333 -31.64 6.08 -15.72
C TYR A 333 -32.10 5.54 -14.36
N PRO A 334 -33.41 5.26 -14.19
CA PRO A 334 -33.92 4.74 -12.93
C PRO A 334 -33.31 3.35 -12.66
N GLY A 335 -32.72 3.17 -11.47
CA GLY A 335 -32.07 1.91 -11.07
C GLY A 335 -30.54 1.99 -10.99
N ILE A 336 -29.90 3.05 -11.49
CA ILE A 336 -28.45 3.24 -11.31
C ILE A 336 -28.13 3.50 -9.83
N ARG A 337 -27.13 2.78 -9.32
CA ARG A 337 -26.55 2.97 -7.99
C ARG A 337 -25.04 3.14 -8.06
N ILE A 338 -24.53 3.95 -7.13
CA ILE A 338 -23.11 4.19 -6.95
C ILE A 338 -22.82 4.05 -5.46
N ALA A 339 -21.99 3.10 -5.07
CA ALA A 339 -21.63 2.92 -3.66
C ALA A 339 -20.15 2.59 -3.46
N PRO A 340 -19.53 3.04 -2.35
CA PRO A 340 -18.18 2.66 -1.96
C PRO A 340 -18.22 1.24 -1.39
N LEU A 341 -17.96 0.22 -2.21
CA LEU A 341 -17.96 -1.16 -1.73
C LEU A 341 -16.67 -1.55 -1.00
N TYR A 342 -15.64 -0.70 -1.05
CA TYR A 342 -14.48 -0.70 -0.15
C TYR A 342 -14.02 0.74 0.07
N GLN A 343 -13.54 1.05 1.28
CA GLN A 343 -12.94 2.34 1.59
C GLN A 343 -11.90 2.21 2.71
N GLN A 344 -10.72 2.80 2.49
CA GLN A 344 -9.66 2.86 3.50
C GLN A 344 -10.09 3.68 4.74
N GLN A 345 -10.99 4.65 4.56
CA GLN A 345 -11.51 5.51 5.63
C GLN A 345 -12.15 4.70 6.79
N THR A 346 -12.84 3.59 6.51
CA THR A 346 -13.47 2.76 7.55
C THR A 346 -12.41 2.26 8.53
N PHE A 347 -11.30 1.72 8.01
CA PHE A 347 -10.21 1.22 8.83
C PHE A 347 -9.50 2.34 9.60
N ILE A 348 -9.26 3.49 8.97
CA ILE A 348 -8.70 4.68 9.65
C ILE A 348 -9.57 5.06 10.85
N ASN A 349 -10.88 5.17 10.66
CA ASN A 349 -11.79 5.58 11.72
C ASN A 349 -11.82 4.55 12.84
N LEU A 350 -11.85 3.25 12.53
CA LEU A 350 -11.83 2.18 13.51
C LEU A 350 -10.52 2.16 14.31
N ALA A 351 -9.36 2.23 13.63
CA ALA A 351 -8.07 2.30 14.29
C ALA A 351 -7.95 3.56 15.18
N PHE A 352 -8.40 4.70 14.69
CA PHE A 352 -8.40 5.97 15.44
C PHE A 352 -9.31 5.90 16.67
N GLN A 353 -10.52 5.36 16.53
CA GLN A 353 -11.46 5.16 17.64
C GLN A 353 -10.89 4.20 18.69
N ASN A 354 -10.33 3.07 18.27
CA ASN A 354 -9.70 2.10 19.17
C ASN A 354 -8.55 2.73 19.96
N VAL A 355 -7.69 3.51 19.31
CA VAL A 355 -6.60 4.19 20.01
C VAL A 355 -7.14 5.29 20.92
N LEU A 356 -8.13 6.09 20.50
CA LEU A 356 -8.76 7.08 21.38
C LEU A 356 -9.43 6.46 22.60
N GLU A 357 -10.12 5.34 22.43
CA GLU A 357 -10.72 4.59 23.53
C GLU A 357 -9.64 4.09 24.49
N ALA A 358 -8.56 3.49 23.96
CA ALA A 358 -7.42 3.07 24.77
C ALA A 358 -6.75 4.24 25.51
N LEU A 359 -6.60 5.40 24.86
CA LEU A 359 -6.07 6.63 25.48
C LEU A 359 -6.97 7.12 26.61
N TRP A 360 -8.30 7.13 26.40
CA TRP A 360 -9.27 7.54 27.41
C TRP A 360 -9.35 6.56 28.59
N VAL A 361 -9.37 5.25 28.32
CA VAL A 361 -9.33 4.21 29.34
C VAL A 361 -8.03 4.30 30.13
N GLY A 362 -6.89 4.46 29.44
CA GLY A 362 -5.59 4.67 30.06
C GLY A 362 -5.56 5.92 30.95
N ALA A 363 -6.04 7.06 30.45
CA ALA A 363 -6.13 8.30 31.22
C ALA A 363 -7.08 8.19 32.43
N LEU A 364 -8.21 7.48 32.29
CA LEU A 364 -9.13 7.20 33.38
C LEU A 364 -8.48 6.30 34.44
N LEU A 365 -7.78 5.24 34.04
CA LEU A 365 -7.03 4.37 34.96
C LEU A 365 -5.96 5.15 35.73
N VAL A 366 -5.19 6.00 35.03
CA VAL A 366 -4.22 6.90 35.65
C VAL A 366 -4.91 7.84 36.65
N LEU A 367 -6.02 8.48 36.28
CA LEU A 367 -6.82 9.32 37.19
C LEU A 367 -7.28 8.55 38.44
N VAL A 368 -7.82 7.34 38.27
CA VAL A 368 -8.31 6.51 39.37
C VAL A 368 -7.17 6.12 40.30
N ILE A 369 -6.05 5.63 39.76
CA ILE A 369 -4.87 5.27 40.56
C ILE A 369 -4.33 6.49 41.30
N LEU A 370 -4.18 7.64 40.63
CA LEU A 370 -3.72 8.88 41.25
C LEU A 370 -4.65 9.38 42.34
N ALA A 371 -5.97 9.34 42.12
CA ALA A 371 -6.94 9.74 43.13
C ALA A 371 -6.89 8.81 44.36
N LEU A 372 -6.71 7.50 44.16
CA LEU A 372 -6.60 6.49 45.22
C LEU A 372 -5.31 6.65 46.04
N PHE A 373 -4.17 6.86 45.40
CA PHE A 373 -2.87 6.97 46.09
C PHE A 373 -2.69 8.34 46.76
N LEU A 374 -3.07 9.43 46.09
CA LEU A 374 -2.78 10.79 46.58
C LEU A 374 -3.87 11.34 47.51
N MET A 375 -5.11 10.81 47.42
CA MET A 375 -6.28 11.24 48.19
C MET A 375 -6.49 12.78 48.22
N ASN A 376 -6.00 13.50 47.21
CA ASN A 376 -6.03 14.95 47.13
C ASN A 376 -6.35 15.40 45.70
N LEU A 377 -7.59 15.87 45.51
CA LEU A 377 -8.10 16.31 44.22
C LEU A 377 -7.23 17.38 43.55
N ARG A 378 -6.49 18.20 44.32
CA ARG A 378 -5.64 19.26 43.74
C ARG A 378 -4.32 18.73 43.19
N VAL A 379 -3.70 17.78 43.90
CA VAL A 379 -2.47 17.11 43.45
C VAL A 379 -2.79 16.30 42.18
N THR A 380 -3.90 15.56 42.22
CA THR A 380 -4.42 14.81 41.07
C THR A 380 -4.76 15.73 39.89
N PHE A 381 -5.39 16.90 40.13
CA PHE A 381 -5.73 17.85 39.06
C PHE A 381 -4.50 18.42 38.34
N ILE A 382 -3.46 18.86 39.08
CA ILE A 382 -2.23 19.40 38.48
C ILE A 382 -1.58 18.35 37.57
N THR A 383 -1.49 17.13 38.10
CA THR A 383 -0.87 15.98 37.44
C THR A 383 -1.62 15.59 36.16
N ILE A 384 -2.96 15.56 36.20
CA ILE A 384 -3.79 15.27 35.02
C ILE A 384 -3.70 16.37 33.99
N LEU A 385 -3.66 17.64 34.39
CA LEU A 385 -3.57 18.76 33.45
C LEU A 385 -2.24 18.79 32.68
N ALA A 386 -1.18 18.22 33.24
CA ALA A 386 0.11 18.10 32.57
C ALA A 386 0.05 17.15 31.36
N MET A 387 -0.81 16.12 31.40
CA MET A 387 -0.96 15.13 30.34
C MET A 387 -1.45 15.72 29.00
N PRO A 388 -2.65 16.36 28.90
CA PRO A 388 -3.14 16.90 27.64
C PRO A 388 -2.24 18.00 27.11
N LEU A 389 -1.63 18.82 27.97
CA LEU A 389 -0.73 19.87 27.51
C LEU A 389 0.53 19.29 26.85
N SER A 390 1.08 18.22 27.41
CA SER A 390 2.25 17.54 26.83
C SER A 390 1.94 16.89 25.49
N VAL A 391 0.75 16.28 25.35
CA VAL A 391 0.27 15.76 24.06
C VAL A 391 0.07 16.89 23.04
N LEU A 392 -0.51 18.02 23.44
CA LEU A 392 -0.71 19.16 22.54
C LEU A 392 0.61 19.76 22.04
N ILE A 393 1.64 19.83 22.89
CA ILE A 393 2.99 20.24 22.46
C ILE A 393 3.52 19.23 21.43
N ALA A 394 3.33 17.93 21.65
CA ALA A 394 3.76 16.91 20.69
C ALA A 394 3.05 17.06 19.33
N CYS A 395 1.73 17.30 19.33
CA CYS A 395 0.96 17.59 18.11
C CYS A 395 1.46 18.86 17.41
N LEU A 396 1.84 19.91 18.15
CA LEU A 396 2.41 21.13 17.56
C LEU A 396 3.76 20.85 16.89
N VAL A 397 4.59 20.01 17.50
CA VAL A 397 5.85 19.57 16.89
C VAL A 397 5.57 18.78 15.61
N PHE A 398 4.60 17.86 15.61
CA PHE A 398 4.21 17.15 14.39
C PHE A 398 3.77 18.10 13.28
N ALA A 399 2.97 19.12 13.63
CA ALA A 399 2.53 20.14 12.67
C ALA A 399 3.71 20.94 12.09
N TRP A 400 4.74 21.25 12.87
CA TRP A 400 5.92 21.96 12.40
C TRP A 400 6.83 21.11 11.51
N PHE A 401 6.88 19.79 11.73
CA PHE A 401 7.66 18.87 10.91
C PHE A 401 6.86 18.23 9.76
N GLY A 402 5.59 18.62 9.59
CA GLY A 402 4.73 18.09 8.51
C GLY A 402 4.36 16.61 8.69
N LEU A 403 4.35 16.11 9.92
CA LEU A 403 4.03 14.70 10.22
C LEU A 403 2.53 14.50 10.32
N SER A 404 2.02 13.39 9.76
CA SER A 404 0.62 12.98 9.89
C SER A 404 0.34 12.32 11.24
N ILE A 405 -0.91 12.43 11.70
CA ILE A 405 -1.43 11.58 12.78
C ILE A 405 -1.79 10.24 12.16
N ASN A 406 -1.07 9.19 12.53
CA ASN A 406 -1.33 7.83 12.10
C ASN A 406 -1.29 6.83 13.25
N THR A 407 -1.66 5.58 12.99
CA THR A 407 -1.72 4.51 14.00
C THR A 407 -0.38 4.33 14.73
N MET A 408 0.75 4.51 14.04
CA MET A 408 2.08 4.41 14.66
C MET A 408 2.37 5.59 15.59
N THR A 409 2.10 6.82 15.17
CA THR A 409 2.28 8.01 16.02
C THR A 409 1.31 8.03 17.21
N LEU A 410 0.05 7.63 17.02
CA LEU A 410 -0.95 7.51 18.08
C LEU A 410 -0.63 6.37 19.04
N GLY A 411 -0.14 5.24 18.53
CA GLY A 411 0.40 4.16 19.35
C GLY A 411 1.56 4.65 20.22
N GLY A 412 2.45 5.47 19.66
CA GLY A 412 3.57 6.07 20.40
C GLY A 412 3.10 7.00 21.51
N LEU A 413 2.08 7.82 21.22
CA LEU A 413 1.40 8.63 22.23
C LEU A 413 0.72 7.78 23.30
N ALA A 414 0.06 6.69 22.92
CA ALA A 414 -0.63 5.78 23.84
C ALA A 414 0.33 5.08 24.79
N VAL A 415 1.45 4.56 24.27
CA VAL A 415 2.52 3.99 25.10
C VAL A 415 3.14 5.08 25.99
N ALA A 416 3.29 6.30 25.48
CA ALA A 416 3.84 7.41 26.25
C ALA A 416 2.91 7.92 27.37
N ILE A 417 1.58 7.75 27.30
CA ILE A 417 0.64 8.32 28.29
C ILE A 417 1.01 7.95 29.72
N GLY A 418 1.35 6.68 29.97
CA GLY A 418 1.73 6.22 31.31
C GLY A 418 2.95 6.97 31.83
N GLU A 419 3.94 7.19 30.96
CA GLU A 419 5.19 7.85 31.31
C GLU A 419 5.07 9.39 31.34
N LEU A 420 4.16 9.96 30.55
CA LEU A 420 3.95 11.39 30.38
C LEU A 420 3.58 12.07 31.70
N VAL A 421 2.94 11.33 32.60
CA VAL A 421 2.42 11.86 33.86
C VAL A 421 3.43 11.72 35.00
N ASP A 422 4.37 10.77 34.88
CA ASP A 422 5.33 10.44 35.94
C ASP A 422 6.18 11.63 36.39
N ASP A 423 6.63 12.47 35.45
CA ASP A 423 7.42 13.66 35.78
C ASP A 423 6.64 14.64 36.68
N ALA A 424 5.34 14.79 36.41
CA ALA A 424 4.46 15.63 37.21
C ALA A 424 4.11 14.96 38.56
N ILE A 425 3.92 13.64 38.59
CA ILE A 425 3.63 12.90 39.84
C ILE A 425 4.76 13.08 40.84
N VAL A 426 5.99 12.81 40.41
CA VAL A 426 7.18 12.87 41.28
C VAL A 426 7.39 14.29 41.79
N ASP A 427 7.25 15.31 40.92
CA ASP A 427 7.42 16.71 41.29
C ASP A 427 6.33 17.20 42.26
N VAL A 428 5.06 17.00 41.90
CA VAL A 428 3.93 17.48 42.72
C VAL A 428 3.91 16.75 44.08
N GLU A 429 4.21 15.45 44.14
CA GLU A 429 4.26 14.72 45.41
C GLU A 429 5.42 15.21 46.30
N ASN A 430 6.62 15.42 45.74
CA ASN A 430 7.73 15.96 46.54
C ASN A 430 7.43 17.38 47.04
N ILE A 431 6.87 18.25 46.19
CA ILE A 431 6.44 19.60 46.59
C ILE A 431 5.39 19.50 47.70
N PHE A 432 4.40 18.63 47.55
CA PHE A 432 3.31 18.48 48.53
C PHE A 432 3.82 17.95 49.86
N ARG A 433 4.73 16.98 49.85
CA ARG A 433 5.42 16.45 51.04
C ARG A 433 6.23 17.53 51.75
N ARG A 434 7.12 18.24 51.03
CA ARG A 434 7.97 19.31 51.58
C ARG A 434 7.15 20.49 52.11
N LEU A 435 6.03 20.83 51.46
CA LEU A 435 5.08 21.83 51.98
C LEU A 435 4.45 21.38 53.31
N ARG A 436 4.02 20.11 53.42
CA ARG A 436 3.49 19.57 54.69
C ARG A 436 4.54 19.59 55.79
N GLU A 437 5.78 19.19 55.50
CA GLU A 437 6.91 19.28 56.45
C GLU A 437 7.14 20.72 56.92
N ASN A 438 7.14 21.69 55.99
CA ASN A 438 7.33 23.11 56.33
C ASN A 438 6.18 23.66 57.20
N PHE A 439 4.93 23.27 56.95
CA PHE A 439 3.78 23.70 57.78
C PHE A 439 3.73 23.05 59.17
N ARG A 440 4.51 21.99 59.41
CA ARG A 440 4.68 21.39 60.76
C ARG A 440 5.69 22.15 61.62
N LEU A 441 6.56 22.95 61.02
CA LEU A 441 7.53 23.77 61.74
C LEU A 441 6.82 24.95 62.45
N PRO A 442 7.36 25.44 63.59
CA PRO A 442 6.87 26.66 64.23
C PRO A 442 6.79 27.83 63.24
N GLU A 443 5.80 28.72 63.33
CA GLU A 443 5.58 29.81 62.35
C GLU A 443 6.82 30.69 62.11
N ALA A 444 7.71 30.82 63.10
CA ALA A 444 8.96 31.56 63.00
C ALA A 444 10.02 30.90 62.08
N GLU A 445 9.93 29.59 61.84
CA GLU A 445 10.88 28.80 61.04
C GLU A 445 10.32 28.42 59.65
N GLN A 446 9.05 28.76 59.38
CA GLN A 446 8.41 28.44 58.11
C GLN A 446 9.01 29.25 56.96
N LYS A 447 9.50 28.54 55.94
CA LYS A 447 9.92 29.17 54.68
C LYS A 447 8.68 29.60 53.87
N SER A 448 8.87 30.60 53.00
CA SER A 448 7.81 31.03 52.07
C SER A 448 7.43 29.89 51.11
N ALA A 449 6.14 29.74 50.81
CA ALA A 449 5.66 28.63 49.96
C ALA A 449 6.37 28.57 48.59
N ILE A 450 6.69 29.72 47.98
CA ILE A 450 7.43 29.78 46.72
C ILE A 450 8.86 29.24 46.84
N ARG A 451 9.52 29.47 47.99
CA ARG A 451 10.86 28.95 48.24
C ARG A 451 10.83 27.45 48.48
N VAL A 452 9.84 26.96 49.21
CA VAL A 452 9.63 25.52 49.43
C VAL A 452 9.35 24.80 48.11
N VAL A 453 8.47 25.34 47.27
CA VAL A 453 8.19 24.80 45.92
C VAL A 453 9.47 24.77 45.08
N TYR A 454 10.24 25.87 45.06
CA TYR A 454 11.50 25.92 44.33
C TYR A 454 12.51 24.88 44.81
N ASP A 455 12.75 24.81 46.12
CA ASP A 455 13.74 23.89 46.70
C ASP A 455 13.31 22.42 46.48
N ALA A 456 12.02 22.11 46.62
CA ALA A 456 11.47 20.77 46.38
C ALA A 456 11.57 20.33 44.91
N SER A 457 11.23 21.20 43.95
CA SER A 457 11.42 20.87 42.54
C SER A 457 12.90 20.80 42.15
N ALA A 458 13.76 21.64 42.76
CA ALA A 458 15.20 21.64 42.48
C ALA A 458 15.93 20.37 42.97
N GLU A 459 15.40 19.70 43.98
CA GLU A 459 15.91 18.44 44.54
C GLU A 459 15.85 17.30 43.51
N ILE A 460 14.65 17.04 42.97
CA ILE A 460 14.33 15.93 42.06
C ILE A 460 14.61 16.22 40.59
N ARG A 461 14.87 17.49 40.23
CA ARG A 461 15.12 17.94 38.85
C ARG A 461 16.16 17.10 38.10
N ASN A 462 17.27 16.77 38.74
CA ASN A 462 18.34 15.99 38.08
C ASN A 462 17.83 14.59 37.72
N SER A 463 17.12 13.95 38.64
CA SER A 463 16.58 12.61 38.49
C SER A 463 15.52 12.54 37.38
N ILE A 464 14.67 13.57 37.27
CA ILE A 464 13.71 13.74 36.17
C ILE A 464 14.46 13.91 34.83
N VAL A 465 15.37 14.90 34.70
CA VAL A 465 16.06 15.18 33.43
C VAL A 465 16.91 14.00 32.94
N TYR A 466 17.70 13.38 33.82
CA TYR A 466 18.53 12.22 33.45
C TYR A 466 17.66 10.98 33.16
N GLY A 467 16.56 10.80 33.89
CA GLY A 467 15.57 9.75 33.62
C GLY A 467 14.97 9.89 32.22
N THR A 468 14.47 11.08 31.87
CA THR A 468 13.97 11.40 30.53
C THR A 468 15.03 11.16 29.45
N MET A 469 16.29 11.58 29.68
CA MET A 469 17.38 11.40 28.71
C MET A 469 17.67 9.91 28.43
N ILE A 470 17.63 9.06 29.46
CA ILE A 470 17.79 7.61 29.29
C ILE A 470 16.66 7.04 28.44
N VAL A 471 15.43 7.45 28.70
CA VAL A 471 14.26 6.99 27.95
C VAL A 471 14.35 7.40 26.48
N VAL A 472 14.84 8.60 26.18
CA VAL A 472 15.13 9.02 24.80
C VAL A 472 16.24 8.17 24.16
N LEU A 473 17.33 7.91 24.89
CA LEU A 473 18.45 7.08 24.40
C LEU A 473 18.04 5.64 24.10
N VAL A 474 17.08 5.10 24.85
CA VAL A 474 16.52 3.77 24.67
C VAL A 474 15.84 3.63 23.29
N PHE A 475 15.17 4.69 22.80
CA PHE A 475 14.56 4.72 21.47
C PHE A 475 15.52 5.10 20.33
N PHE A 476 16.71 5.60 20.66
CA PHE A 476 17.71 6.05 19.67
C PHE A 476 18.01 5.02 18.56
N PRO A 477 18.14 3.70 18.83
CA PRO A 477 18.43 2.71 17.78
C PRO A 477 17.41 2.64 16.65
N ILE A 478 16.13 2.93 16.94
CA ILE A 478 15.02 2.79 15.98
C ILE A 478 15.15 3.80 14.84
N PHE A 479 15.68 5.00 15.10
CA PHE A 479 15.84 6.05 14.09
C PHE A 479 16.89 5.74 13.02
N PHE A 480 17.74 4.73 13.23
CA PHE A 480 18.79 4.31 12.31
C PHE A 480 18.51 2.97 11.64
N LEU A 481 17.28 2.45 11.79
CA LEU A 481 16.81 1.31 11.02
C LEU A 481 16.77 1.69 9.53
N PRO A 482 17.42 0.90 8.65
CA PRO A 482 17.28 1.11 7.21
C PRO A 482 15.90 0.67 6.71
N GLY A 483 15.61 1.01 5.46
CA GLY A 483 14.53 0.41 4.71
C GLY A 483 13.13 0.86 5.11
N MET A 484 12.18 0.00 4.78
CA MET A 484 10.74 0.20 4.99
C MET A 484 10.40 0.19 6.48
N GLU A 485 11.15 -0.59 7.25
CA GLU A 485 11.03 -0.78 8.70
C GLU A 485 11.29 0.50 9.46
N GLY A 486 12.38 1.18 9.12
CA GLY A 486 12.72 2.47 9.70
C GLY A 486 11.62 3.50 9.43
N ARG A 487 11.05 3.52 8.22
CA ARG A 487 9.92 4.41 7.88
C ARG A 487 8.64 4.06 8.64
N LEU A 488 8.38 2.78 8.89
CA LEU A 488 7.20 2.31 9.63
C LEU A 488 7.29 2.65 11.13
N PHE A 489 8.45 2.44 11.77
CA PHE A 489 8.61 2.54 13.23
C PHE A 489 9.28 3.83 13.73
N SER A 490 9.98 4.59 12.88
CA SER A 490 10.54 5.89 13.27
C SER A 490 9.47 6.87 13.76
N PRO A 491 8.27 6.99 13.12
CA PRO A 491 7.21 7.86 13.62
C PRO A 491 6.69 7.46 15.00
N LEU A 492 6.62 6.15 15.31
CA LEU A 492 6.28 5.64 16.64
C LEU A 492 7.27 6.15 17.69
N GLY A 493 8.57 5.97 17.43
CA GLY A 493 9.64 6.43 18.32
C GLY A 493 9.70 7.96 18.43
N MET A 494 9.48 8.67 17.34
CA MET A 494 9.43 10.13 17.31
C MET A 494 8.28 10.65 18.17
N ALA A 495 7.09 10.07 18.03
CA ALA A 495 5.93 10.45 18.81
C ALA A 495 6.18 10.25 20.30
N TYR A 496 6.74 9.11 20.68
CA TYR A 496 7.10 8.81 22.06
C TYR A 496 8.15 9.79 22.63
N VAL A 497 9.28 9.98 21.93
CA VAL A 497 10.37 10.87 22.36
C VAL A 497 9.90 12.31 22.48
N VAL A 498 9.20 12.83 21.48
CA VAL A 498 8.66 14.20 21.48
C VAL A 498 7.67 14.38 22.62
N SER A 499 6.84 13.38 22.92
CA SER A 499 5.86 13.44 24.01
C SER A 499 6.53 13.52 25.37
N ILE A 500 7.55 12.71 25.63
CA ILE A 500 8.25 12.73 26.92
C ILE A 500 9.09 14.01 27.07
N LEU A 501 9.75 14.47 26.00
CA LEU A 501 10.41 15.78 26.02
C LEU A 501 9.43 16.92 26.29
N SER A 502 8.22 16.83 25.73
CA SER A 502 7.14 17.78 25.99
C SER A 502 6.71 17.74 27.46
N SER A 503 6.56 16.53 28.04
CA SER A 503 6.28 16.35 29.46
C SER A 503 7.36 16.96 30.36
N LEU A 504 8.64 16.77 30.02
CA LEU A 504 9.75 17.38 30.75
C LEU A 504 9.65 18.92 30.74
N VAL A 505 9.29 19.52 29.60
CA VAL A 505 9.08 20.98 29.51
C VAL A 505 7.93 21.41 30.41
N VAL A 506 6.79 20.71 30.40
CA VAL A 506 5.63 21.01 31.25
C VAL A 506 5.98 20.86 32.73
N SER A 507 6.69 19.78 33.09
CA SER A 507 7.14 19.49 34.45
C SER A 507 8.11 20.54 35.00
N LEU A 508 9.06 21.03 34.19
CA LEU A 508 10.01 22.05 34.65
C LEU A 508 9.45 23.49 34.67
N THR A 509 8.28 23.73 34.05
CA THR A 509 7.72 25.08 33.87
C THR A 509 6.37 25.27 34.55
N LEU A 510 5.33 24.61 34.06
CA LEU A 510 3.95 24.81 34.49
C LEU A 510 3.66 24.10 35.82
N THR A 511 4.18 22.90 36.02
CA THR A 511 3.89 22.08 37.21
C THR A 511 4.24 22.80 38.53
N PRO A 512 5.43 23.41 38.71
CA PRO A 512 5.77 24.16 39.92
C PRO A 512 4.90 25.41 40.11
N VAL A 513 4.50 26.05 39.01
CA VAL A 513 3.64 27.25 39.04
C VAL A 513 2.23 26.89 39.52
N LEU A 514 1.63 25.82 38.97
CA LEU A 514 0.33 25.32 39.41
C LEU A 514 0.37 24.81 40.86
N ALA A 515 1.46 24.12 41.22
CA ALA A 515 1.69 23.65 42.57
C ALA A 515 1.72 24.81 43.58
N PHE A 516 2.39 25.91 43.24
CA PHE A 516 2.41 27.12 44.06
C PHE A 516 1.01 27.73 44.29
N PHE A 517 0.14 27.76 43.29
CA PHE A 517 -1.21 28.33 43.44
C PHE A 517 -2.18 27.40 44.20
N LEU A 518 -2.10 26.09 43.98
CA LEU A 518 -3.15 25.15 44.42
C LEU A 518 -2.81 24.38 45.71
N LEU A 519 -1.53 24.11 45.99
CA LEU A 519 -1.12 23.21 47.07
C LEU A 519 -0.96 23.85 48.46
N PRO A 520 -0.49 25.11 48.65
CA PRO A 520 -0.20 25.65 49.98
C PRO A 520 -1.41 25.63 50.93
N SER A 521 -2.61 25.94 50.41
CA SER A 521 -3.85 25.93 51.21
C SER A 521 -4.40 24.53 51.47
N SER A 522 -4.02 23.53 50.66
CA SER A 522 -4.38 22.12 50.86
C SER A 522 -3.42 21.44 51.86
N ALA A 523 -2.12 21.70 51.74
CA ALA A 523 -1.10 21.20 52.64
C ALA A 523 -1.30 21.67 54.08
N ARG A 524 -1.77 22.92 54.27
CA ARG A 524 -2.08 23.47 55.60
C ARG A 524 -3.31 22.85 56.28
N LYS A 525 -4.23 22.25 55.51
CA LYS A 525 -5.50 21.66 56.00
C LYS A 525 -5.47 20.13 56.13
N SER A 526 -4.42 19.48 55.62
CA SER A 526 -4.31 18.03 55.61
C SER A 526 -3.93 17.50 57.01
N SER A 527 -4.84 16.76 57.67
CA SER A 527 -4.51 15.97 58.86
C SER A 527 -4.03 14.58 58.46
N GLU A 528 -2.98 14.07 59.10
CA GLU A 528 -2.45 12.71 58.92
C GLU A 528 -3.54 11.64 59.05
N LYS A 529 -4.07 11.19 57.94
CA LYS A 529 -4.56 9.81 57.84
C LYS A 529 -3.95 9.23 56.57
N GLU A 530 -2.87 8.48 56.75
CA GLU A 530 -2.38 7.59 55.71
C GLU A 530 -3.52 6.68 55.28
N GLY A 531 -3.81 6.64 53.98
CA GLY A 531 -4.86 5.80 53.42
C GLY A 531 -4.64 4.33 53.80
N LEU A 532 -5.74 3.60 54.03
CA LEU A 532 -5.70 2.17 54.40
C LEU A 532 -4.89 1.35 53.37
N ILE A 533 -5.02 1.70 52.09
CA ILE A 533 -4.30 1.06 50.97
C ILE A 533 -2.79 1.25 51.09
N LEU A 534 -2.33 2.46 51.41
CA LEU A 534 -0.91 2.77 51.57
C LEU A 534 -0.30 1.99 52.74
N ARG A 535 -0.99 1.92 53.88
CA ARG A 535 -0.53 1.15 55.05
C ARG A 535 -0.42 -0.34 54.76
N LEU A 536 -1.39 -0.90 54.04
CA LEU A 536 -1.35 -2.32 53.64
C LEU A 536 -0.18 -2.59 52.68
N ALA A 537 0.02 -1.71 51.69
CA ALA A 537 1.14 -1.82 50.75
C ALA A 537 2.50 -1.74 51.47
N GLN A 538 2.67 -0.82 52.42
CA GLN A 538 3.88 -0.71 53.23
C GLN A 538 4.12 -1.94 54.10
N PHE A 539 3.07 -2.58 54.64
CA PHE A 539 3.21 -3.82 55.41
C PHE A 539 3.76 -4.97 54.55
N PHE A 540 3.19 -5.19 53.36
CA PHE A 540 3.68 -6.19 52.42
C PHE A 540 5.08 -5.88 51.91
N ALA A 541 5.34 -4.62 51.51
CA ALA A 541 6.65 -4.18 51.06
C ALA A 541 7.71 -4.35 52.15
N GLY A 542 7.41 -3.96 53.39
CA GLY A 542 8.31 -4.14 54.53
C GLY A 542 8.58 -5.62 54.85
N GLY A 543 7.61 -6.50 54.63
CA GLY A 543 7.82 -7.95 54.66
C GLY A 543 8.79 -8.42 53.59
N ALA A 544 8.55 -8.06 52.33
CA ALA A 544 9.38 -8.43 51.19
C ALA A 544 10.81 -7.91 51.30
N ILE A 545 11.00 -6.65 51.74
CA ILE A 545 12.31 -6.03 51.96
C ILE A 545 13.08 -6.79 53.05
N ARG A 546 12.44 -7.15 54.17
CA ARG A 546 13.09 -7.92 55.23
C ARG A 546 13.55 -9.30 54.75
N VAL A 547 12.74 -9.99 53.96
CA VAL A 547 13.12 -11.27 53.33
C VAL A 547 14.28 -11.08 52.36
N SER A 548 14.24 -10.00 51.55
CA SER A 548 15.31 -9.64 50.62
C SER A 548 16.65 -9.42 51.30
N LEU A 549 16.64 -8.70 52.42
CA LEU A 549 17.83 -8.43 53.23
C LEU A 549 18.31 -9.66 54.01
N ALA A 550 17.43 -10.59 54.38
CA ALA A 550 17.80 -11.81 55.09
C ALA A 550 18.45 -12.87 54.19
N PHE A 551 18.06 -12.96 52.91
CA PHE A 551 18.55 -13.97 51.96
C PHE A 551 19.03 -13.37 50.62
N PRO A 552 19.98 -12.40 50.64
CA PRO A 552 20.35 -11.66 49.43
C PRO A 552 21.01 -12.55 48.36
N LYS A 553 21.84 -13.51 48.76
CA LYS A 553 22.52 -14.43 47.83
C LYS A 553 21.53 -15.32 47.09
N LEU A 554 20.53 -15.87 47.79
CA LEU A 554 19.51 -16.74 47.21
C LEU A 554 18.67 -15.98 46.17
N ILE A 555 18.23 -14.76 46.50
CA ILE A 555 17.39 -13.95 45.62
C ILE A 555 18.15 -13.50 44.39
N LEU A 556 19.42 -13.07 44.53
CA LEU A 556 20.26 -12.74 43.39
C LEU A 556 20.53 -13.96 42.49
N THR A 557 20.77 -15.15 43.06
CA THR A 557 20.93 -16.37 42.25
C THR A 557 19.65 -16.76 41.51
N LEU A 558 18.49 -16.62 42.16
CA LEU A 558 17.20 -16.90 41.54
C LEU A 558 16.91 -15.91 40.41
N ALA A 559 17.14 -14.62 40.62
CA ALA A 559 16.97 -13.59 39.60
C ALA A 559 17.86 -13.86 38.39
N PHE A 560 19.14 -14.18 38.62
CA PHE A 560 20.07 -14.52 37.55
C PHE A 560 19.65 -15.78 36.78
N ALA A 561 19.22 -16.83 37.49
CA ALA A 561 18.71 -18.06 36.87
C ALA A 561 17.45 -17.79 36.03
N SER A 562 16.53 -16.95 36.52
CA SER A 562 15.33 -16.54 35.77
C SER A 562 15.69 -15.81 34.49
N VAL A 563 16.63 -14.86 34.54
CA VAL A 563 17.10 -14.13 33.34
C VAL A 563 17.68 -15.10 32.31
N LEU A 564 18.49 -16.08 32.72
CA LEU A 564 19.03 -17.08 31.79
C LEU A 564 17.94 -17.98 31.19
N PHE A 565 17.01 -18.47 32.01
CA PHE A 565 15.93 -19.33 31.57
C PHE A 565 14.99 -18.62 30.57
N PHE A 566 14.48 -17.43 30.92
CA PHE A 566 13.61 -16.67 30.04
C PHE A 566 14.35 -16.08 28.84
N GLY A 567 15.64 -15.79 28.98
CA GLY A 567 16.50 -15.46 27.84
C GLY A 567 16.59 -16.62 26.83
N TRP A 568 16.71 -17.85 27.31
CA TRP A 568 16.67 -19.04 26.46
C TRP A 568 15.29 -19.26 25.83
N VAL A 569 14.20 -19.11 26.59
CA VAL A 569 12.83 -19.19 26.05
C VAL A 569 12.60 -18.16 24.95
N PHE A 570 13.02 -16.91 25.17
CA PHE A 570 12.93 -15.86 24.16
C PHE A 570 13.69 -16.21 22.88
N LEU A 571 14.83 -16.91 22.97
CA LEU A 571 15.56 -17.35 21.78
C LEU A 571 14.82 -18.43 20.98
N GLN A 572 13.87 -19.15 21.59
CA GLN A 572 13.08 -20.21 20.95
C GLN A 572 11.73 -19.75 20.36
N MET A 573 11.22 -18.58 20.76
CA MET A 573 9.96 -18.06 20.24
C MET A 573 10.05 -17.77 18.74
N GLU A 574 8.93 -17.96 18.03
CA GLU A 574 8.82 -17.68 16.60
C GLU A 574 9.06 -16.20 16.30
N ARG A 575 9.58 -15.94 15.11
CA ARG A 575 9.87 -14.58 14.65
C ARG A 575 8.84 -14.22 13.62
N ASP A 576 8.02 -13.23 13.94
CA ASP A 576 7.14 -12.58 13.00
C ASP A 576 7.50 -11.11 12.91
N PHE A 577 7.55 -10.55 11.71
CA PHE A 577 8.17 -9.25 11.50
C PHE A 577 7.23 -8.09 11.88
N VAL A 578 6.00 -8.16 11.38
CA VAL A 578 4.91 -7.20 11.62
C VAL A 578 3.64 -8.04 11.83
N PRO A 579 2.93 -7.87 12.95
CA PRO A 579 1.66 -8.56 13.17
C PRO A 579 0.68 -8.26 12.03
N SER A 580 -0.17 -9.22 11.69
CA SER A 580 -1.24 -9.00 10.71
C SER A 580 -2.13 -7.84 11.15
N PHE A 581 -2.41 -6.93 10.22
CA PHE A 581 -3.42 -5.89 10.44
C PHE A 581 -4.81 -6.54 10.48
N ASN A 582 -5.79 -5.90 11.10
CA ASN A 582 -7.19 -6.29 10.95
C ASN A 582 -7.94 -5.10 10.35
N GLU A 583 -7.99 -5.07 9.02
CA GLU A 583 -8.57 -4.03 8.20
C GLU A 583 -10.10 -4.17 8.07
N GLY A 584 -10.66 -5.32 8.47
CA GLY A 584 -12.08 -5.61 8.31
C GLY A 584 -12.52 -5.83 6.86
N ALA A 585 -11.56 -6.00 5.95
CA ALA A 585 -11.80 -6.20 4.53
C ALA A 585 -10.88 -7.31 3.96
N PRO A 586 -11.30 -8.58 3.97
CA PRO A 586 -10.55 -9.66 3.33
C PRO A 586 -10.42 -9.42 1.82
N GLN A 587 -9.21 -9.52 1.29
CA GLN A 587 -8.94 -9.60 -0.14
C GLN A 587 -8.61 -11.04 -0.52
N VAL A 588 -9.51 -11.71 -1.23
CA VAL A 588 -9.33 -13.07 -1.75
C VAL A 588 -8.76 -12.98 -3.17
N ASN A 589 -7.60 -13.61 -3.38
CA ASN A 589 -6.94 -13.69 -4.67
C ASN A 589 -7.09 -15.12 -5.22
N VAL A 590 -7.59 -15.24 -6.45
CA VAL A 590 -7.79 -16.52 -7.15
C VAL A 590 -6.99 -16.49 -8.44
N THR A 591 -6.04 -17.41 -8.57
CA THR A 591 -5.18 -17.50 -9.76
C THR A 591 -5.38 -18.84 -10.44
N LEU A 592 -5.78 -18.81 -11.71
CA LEU A 592 -5.83 -19.98 -12.58
C LEU A 592 -4.47 -20.21 -13.26
N ALA A 593 -4.28 -21.39 -13.85
CA ALA A 593 -3.13 -21.63 -14.72
C ALA A 593 -3.06 -20.59 -15.86
N PRO A 594 -1.87 -20.11 -16.26
CA PRO A 594 -1.72 -19.19 -17.40
C PRO A 594 -2.31 -19.74 -18.70
N GLY A 595 -2.78 -18.83 -19.57
CA GLY A 595 -3.40 -19.18 -20.86
C GLY A 595 -4.89 -19.50 -20.79
N LYS A 596 -5.54 -19.35 -19.63
CA LYS A 596 -7.00 -19.41 -19.50
C LYS A 596 -7.65 -18.09 -19.98
N SER A 597 -8.82 -18.19 -20.61
CA SER A 597 -9.57 -17.00 -21.07
C SER A 597 -10.10 -16.19 -19.90
N LEU A 598 -10.33 -14.89 -20.13
CA LEU A 598 -10.95 -14.00 -19.16
C LEU A 598 -12.32 -14.52 -18.70
N GLU A 599 -13.13 -15.07 -19.61
CA GLU A 599 -14.46 -15.63 -19.28
C GLU A 599 -14.36 -16.83 -18.35
N THR A 600 -13.32 -17.67 -18.53
CA THR A 600 -13.08 -18.81 -17.64
C THR A 600 -12.74 -18.32 -16.25
N SER A 601 -11.83 -17.35 -16.14
CA SER A 601 -11.45 -16.75 -14.85
C SER A 601 -12.64 -16.08 -14.16
N GLU A 602 -13.45 -15.36 -14.93
CA GLU A 602 -14.69 -14.74 -14.46
C GLU A 602 -15.68 -15.76 -13.89
N ALA A 603 -15.92 -16.87 -14.58
CA ALA A 603 -16.82 -17.92 -14.09
C ALA A 603 -16.34 -18.56 -12.78
N TYR A 604 -15.03 -18.82 -12.65
CA TYR A 604 -14.44 -19.29 -11.38
C TYR A 604 -14.55 -18.21 -10.29
N GLY A 605 -14.29 -16.96 -10.68
CA GLY A 605 -14.34 -15.82 -9.80
C GLY A 605 -15.74 -15.62 -9.20
N ASP A 606 -16.77 -15.63 -10.03
CA ASP A 606 -18.16 -15.47 -9.61
C ASP A 606 -18.63 -16.65 -8.74
N ALA A 607 -18.18 -17.87 -9.03
CA ALA A 607 -18.52 -19.04 -8.22
C ALA A 607 -17.96 -18.92 -6.78
N ILE A 608 -16.73 -18.41 -6.64
CA ILE A 608 -16.11 -18.18 -5.32
C ILE A 608 -16.75 -16.97 -4.64
N ALA A 609 -16.94 -15.85 -5.35
CA ALA A 609 -17.58 -14.65 -4.81
C ALA A 609 -18.99 -14.94 -4.26
N ALA A 610 -19.78 -15.76 -4.96
CA ALA A 610 -21.09 -16.19 -4.50
C ALA A 610 -21.04 -17.02 -3.20
N ARG A 611 -19.99 -17.84 -3.00
CA ARG A 611 -19.79 -18.60 -1.75
C ARG A 611 -19.34 -17.70 -0.61
N LEU A 612 -18.42 -16.76 -0.87
CA LEU A 612 -17.97 -15.78 0.11
C LEU A 612 -19.14 -14.91 0.60
N PHE A 613 -20.02 -14.50 -0.31
CA PHE A 613 -21.19 -13.69 0.02
C PHE A 613 -22.26 -14.43 0.86
N GLN A 614 -22.24 -15.77 0.88
CA GLN A 614 -23.13 -16.57 1.74
C GLN A 614 -22.69 -16.57 3.21
N ILE A 615 -21.44 -16.18 3.52
CA ILE A 615 -20.96 -16.08 4.89
C ILE A 615 -21.75 -14.97 5.62
N GLU A 616 -22.35 -15.33 6.75
CA GLU A 616 -23.00 -14.38 7.64
C GLU A 616 -21.95 -13.43 8.23
N GLY A 617 -22.13 -12.12 7.97
CA GLY A 617 -21.17 -11.07 8.31
C GLY A 617 -20.52 -10.40 7.09
N VAL A 618 -20.68 -10.94 5.88
CA VAL A 618 -20.21 -10.31 4.63
C VAL A 618 -21.30 -9.40 4.05
N LEU A 619 -21.01 -8.10 3.95
CA LEU A 619 -21.92 -7.08 3.41
C LEU A 619 -21.84 -6.99 1.89
N SER A 620 -20.62 -7.02 1.34
CA SER A 620 -20.42 -6.99 -0.11
C SER A 620 -19.17 -7.75 -0.52
N VAL A 621 -19.16 -8.21 -1.77
CA VAL A 621 -17.99 -8.79 -2.44
C VAL A 621 -17.84 -8.11 -3.80
N VAL A 622 -16.73 -7.42 -4.01
CA VAL A 622 -16.37 -6.82 -5.30
C VAL A 622 -15.34 -7.70 -5.97
N ARG A 623 -15.65 -8.22 -7.15
CA ARG A 623 -14.69 -8.95 -7.98
C ARG A 623 -14.12 -8.01 -9.04
N LYS A 624 -12.80 -8.05 -9.18
CA LYS A 624 -12.03 -7.58 -10.34
C LYS A 624 -11.33 -8.80 -10.94
N THR A 625 -11.28 -8.93 -12.25
CA THR A 625 -10.57 -10.02 -12.93
C THR A 625 -9.82 -9.43 -14.11
N GLY A 626 -8.52 -9.75 -14.24
CA GLY A 626 -7.64 -8.99 -15.12
C GLY A 626 -7.42 -7.57 -14.63
N ARG A 627 -7.12 -6.65 -15.56
CA ARG A 627 -6.68 -5.28 -15.25
C ARG A 627 -7.63 -4.21 -15.79
N ALA A 628 -7.50 -2.97 -15.30
CA ALA A 628 -8.00 -1.81 -16.01
C ALA A 628 -7.00 -1.34 -17.10
N GLU A 629 -7.47 -0.53 -18.04
CA GLU A 629 -6.60 0.23 -18.95
C GLU A 629 -5.76 1.24 -18.15
N LEU A 630 -4.45 1.33 -18.44
CA LEU A 630 -3.48 2.17 -17.70
C LEU A 630 -3.37 1.87 -16.18
N ASP A 631 -3.71 0.66 -15.75
CA ASP A 631 -3.57 0.21 -14.35
C ASP A 631 -2.12 -0.14 -13.98
N GLU A 632 -1.53 0.54 -12.99
CA GLU A 632 -0.18 0.20 -12.51
C GLU A 632 -0.12 -1.16 -11.80
N HIS A 633 -1.25 -1.62 -11.25
CA HIS A 633 -1.41 -2.94 -10.64
C HIS A 633 -2.03 -3.91 -11.65
N ALA A 634 -1.40 -4.01 -12.82
CA ALA A 634 -1.84 -4.86 -13.91
C ALA A 634 -1.70 -6.36 -13.56
N VAL A 635 -2.79 -6.97 -13.09
CA VAL A 635 -2.88 -8.43 -12.94
C VAL A 635 -3.31 -9.09 -14.25
N PRO A 636 -2.82 -10.30 -14.58
CA PRO A 636 -3.16 -10.98 -15.82
C PRO A 636 -4.61 -11.49 -15.82
N VAL A 637 -5.15 -11.78 -17.00
CA VAL A 637 -6.56 -12.22 -17.19
C VAL A 637 -6.90 -13.56 -16.52
N ASN A 638 -5.90 -14.35 -16.11
CA ASN A 638 -6.06 -15.59 -15.36
C ASN A 638 -6.17 -15.37 -13.83
N GLN A 639 -6.19 -14.12 -13.36
CA GLN A 639 -6.27 -13.77 -11.95
C GLN A 639 -7.51 -12.95 -11.65
N SER A 640 -8.19 -13.30 -10.56
CA SER A 640 -9.33 -12.58 -9.98
C SER A 640 -8.99 -12.12 -8.57
N GLU A 641 -9.19 -10.84 -8.31
CA GLU A 641 -9.11 -10.24 -6.97
C GLU A 641 -10.54 -9.97 -6.49
N MET A 642 -10.87 -10.43 -5.29
CA MET A 642 -12.18 -10.21 -4.67
C MET A 642 -11.99 -9.51 -3.34
N LEU A 643 -12.63 -8.37 -3.19
CA LEU A 643 -12.60 -7.62 -1.94
C LEU A 643 -13.93 -7.78 -1.22
N CYS A 644 -13.87 -8.38 -0.04
CA CYS A 644 -15.02 -8.58 0.83
C CYS A 644 -15.07 -7.45 1.85
N THR A 645 -16.23 -6.83 2.02
CA THR A 645 -16.46 -5.86 3.10
C THR A 645 -17.30 -6.51 4.18
N LEU A 646 -16.79 -6.52 5.41
CA LEU A 646 -17.42 -7.15 6.55
C LEU A 646 -18.29 -6.17 7.34
N ASP A 647 -19.32 -6.69 8.01
CA ASP A 647 -20.06 -5.96 9.03
C ASP A 647 -19.27 -5.98 10.34
N LEU A 648 -18.65 -4.85 10.65
CA LEU A 648 -17.85 -4.66 11.87
C LEU A 648 -18.70 -4.61 13.15
N ASN A 649 -20.02 -4.43 13.04
CA ASN A 649 -20.93 -4.40 14.18
C ASN A 649 -21.62 -5.76 14.43
N SER A 650 -21.30 -6.79 13.66
CA SER A 650 -21.92 -8.10 13.82
C SER A 650 -21.54 -8.72 15.17
N ASP A 651 -22.44 -9.52 15.75
CA ASP A 651 -22.17 -10.26 16.99
C ASP A 651 -21.09 -11.36 16.81
N ARG A 652 -20.74 -11.70 15.56
CA ARG A 652 -19.69 -12.68 15.24
C ARG A 652 -18.32 -12.02 15.24
N GLY A 653 -17.35 -12.70 15.84
CA GLY A 653 -15.95 -12.26 15.81
C GLY A 653 -15.39 -12.28 14.38
N ILE A 654 -14.63 -11.24 14.02
CA ILE A 654 -13.95 -11.14 12.72
C ILE A 654 -13.07 -12.38 12.45
N ASP A 655 -12.41 -12.91 13.49
CA ASP A 655 -11.57 -14.12 13.39
C ASP A 655 -12.38 -15.36 12.99
N GLU A 656 -13.66 -15.46 13.39
CA GLU A 656 -14.53 -16.56 12.96
C GLU A 656 -14.87 -16.46 11.48
N ILE A 657 -15.14 -15.25 11.00
CA ILE A 657 -15.41 -14.98 9.58
C ILE A 657 -14.18 -15.31 8.73
N PHE A 658 -12.98 -14.92 9.17
CA PHE A 658 -11.73 -15.30 8.49
C PHE A 658 -11.52 -16.81 8.44
N ASN A 659 -11.81 -17.53 9.54
CA ASN A 659 -11.75 -18.99 9.55
C ASN A 659 -12.77 -19.64 8.58
N ASP A 660 -13.95 -19.06 8.43
CA ASP A 660 -14.94 -19.53 7.45
C ASP A 660 -14.49 -19.25 6.01
N ILE A 661 -13.87 -18.10 5.74
CA ILE A 661 -13.25 -17.81 4.44
C ILE A 661 -12.16 -18.84 4.14
N ASP A 662 -11.25 -19.09 5.08
CA ASP A 662 -10.19 -20.08 4.91
C ASP A 662 -10.75 -21.49 4.64
N ARG A 663 -11.81 -21.89 5.34
CA ARG A 663 -12.53 -23.14 5.06
C ARG A 663 -13.12 -23.16 3.65
N ILE A 664 -13.73 -22.07 3.17
CA ILE A 664 -14.24 -22.02 1.80
C ILE A 664 -13.10 -22.16 0.81
N LEU A 665 -11.95 -21.51 1.02
CA LEU A 665 -10.83 -21.56 0.09
C LEU A 665 -10.13 -22.93 0.09
N THR A 666 -10.03 -23.59 1.25
CA THR A 666 -9.42 -24.91 1.40
C THR A 666 -10.34 -26.07 1.02
N GLN A 667 -11.65 -25.95 1.26
CA GLN A 667 -12.66 -26.98 0.94
C GLN A 667 -13.29 -26.79 -0.44
N ALA A 668 -13.20 -25.60 -1.04
CA ALA A 668 -13.55 -25.41 -2.43
C ALA A 668 -12.52 -26.16 -3.27
N ASP A 669 -12.77 -27.45 -3.49
CA ASP A 669 -12.26 -28.21 -4.63
C ASP A 669 -12.61 -27.42 -5.90
N THR A 670 -11.77 -26.46 -6.25
CA THR A 670 -11.74 -25.74 -7.53
C THR A 670 -10.51 -26.27 -8.24
N PRO A 671 -10.61 -27.43 -8.92
CA PRO A 671 -9.45 -28.09 -9.50
C PRO A 671 -8.74 -27.14 -10.46
N GLY A 672 -7.47 -26.84 -10.19
CA GLY A 672 -6.65 -25.98 -11.05
C GLY A 672 -6.69 -24.48 -10.73
N ALA A 673 -7.35 -24.06 -9.65
CA ALA A 673 -7.23 -22.71 -9.09
C ALA A 673 -6.37 -22.73 -7.82
N VAL A 674 -5.49 -21.74 -7.67
CA VAL A 674 -4.80 -21.46 -6.40
C VAL A 674 -5.47 -20.24 -5.80
N SER A 675 -6.04 -20.38 -4.62
CA SER A 675 -6.68 -19.30 -3.89
C SER A 675 -5.99 -19.05 -2.55
N PHE A 676 -5.90 -17.78 -2.18
CA PHE A 676 -5.44 -17.35 -0.87
C PHE A 676 -6.16 -16.05 -0.51
N TYR A 677 -6.14 -15.67 0.76
CA TYR A 677 -6.65 -14.38 1.20
C TYR A 677 -5.56 -13.61 1.93
N ASP A 678 -5.57 -12.30 1.72
CA ASP A 678 -4.81 -11.30 2.45
C ASP A 678 -5.77 -10.16 2.82
N GLN A 679 -5.24 -8.99 3.13
CA GLN A 679 -5.99 -7.74 3.29
C GLN A 679 -5.33 -6.64 2.46
N PRO A 680 -6.05 -5.59 2.01
CA PRO A 680 -5.53 -4.62 1.04
C PRO A 680 -4.20 -3.97 1.41
N LEU A 681 -4.05 -3.44 2.63
CA LEU A 681 -2.78 -2.81 3.05
C LEU A 681 -1.71 -3.88 3.27
N GLN A 682 -2.06 -5.01 3.88
CA GLN A 682 -1.12 -6.13 4.03
C GLN A 682 -0.59 -6.63 2.68
N HIS A 683 -1.46 -6.71 1.68
CA HIS A 683 -1.16 -7.07 0.31
C HIS A 683 -0.27 -6.00 -0.35
N ALA A 684 -0.63 -4.72 -0.27
CA ALA A 684 0.21 -3.64 -0.80
C ALA A 684 1.61 -3.60 -0.15
N ILE A 685 1.71 -3.82 1.17
CA ILE A 685 3.00 -3.90 1.89
C ILE A 685 3.81 -5.11 1.42
N SER A 686 3.18 -6.27 1.21
CA SER A 686 3.86 -7.47 0.73
C SER A 686 4.44 -7.28 -0.68
N HIS A 687 3.70 -6.60 -1.56
CA HIS A 687 4.15 -6.22 -2.90
C HIS A 687 5.31 -5.21 -2.87
N LEU A 688 5.28 -4.21 -1.99
CA LEU A 688 6.36 -3.23 -1.82
C LEU A 688 7.68 -3.85 -1.34
N ARG A 689 7.63 -4.92 -0.55
CA ARG A 689 8.80 -5.40 0.21
C ARG A 689 9.88 -6.06 -0.67
N THR A 690 9.52 -6.72 -1.75
CA THR A 690 10.47 -7.63 -2.44
C THR A 690 10.27 -7.75 -3.95
N GLY A 691 9.16 -7.29 -4.53
CA GLY A 691 8.79 -7.63 -5.92
C GLY A 691 8.59 -9.14 -6.16
N SER A 692 8.79 -9.98 -5.15
CA SER A 692 8.54 -11.42 -5.09
C SER A 692 7.99 -11.73 -3.70
N SER A 693 6.86 -12.44 -3.61
CA SER A 693 6.16 -12.71 -2.34
C SER A 693 6.88 -13.69 -1.39
N SER A 694 8.08 -14.18 -1.74
CA SER A 694 8.74 -15.27 -1.03
C SER A 694 9.80 -14.85 -0.02
N THR A 695 9.91 -15.60 1.08
CA THR A 695 10.92 -15.39 2.14
C THR A 695 12.33 -15.60 1.60
N ILE A 696 12.51 -16.59 0.72
CA ILE A 696 13.77 -16.89 0.02
C ILE A 696 13.47 -17.00 -1.49
N ALA A 697 14.25 -16.31 -2.29
CA ALA A 697 14.14 -16.28 -3.75
C ALA A 697 15.50 -16.54 -4.39
N VAL A 698 15.55 -17.48 -5.34
CA VAL A 698 16.71 -17.70 -6.23
C VAL A 698 16.40 -17.01 -7.55
N LYS A 699 17.06 -15.88 -7.84
CA LYS A 699 16.94 -15.14 -9.09
C LYS A 699 17.96 -15.65 -10.09
N ILE A 700 17.50 -15.98 -11.30
CA ILE A 700 18.30 -16.52 -12.39
C ILE A 700 18.16 -15.54 -13.54
N ARG A 701 19.23 -14.84 -13.91
CA ARG A 701 19.20 -13.83 -14.98
C ARG A 701 20.05 -14.25 -16.18
N GLY A 702 19.65 -13.90 -17.39
CA GLY A 702 20.37 -14.20 -18.62
C GLY A 702 19.60 -13.75 -19.86
N SER A 703 20.14 -14.02 -21.05
CA SER A 703 19.54 -13.59 -22.32
C SER A 703 18.53 -14.59 -22.92
N GLU A 704 18.62 -15.88 -22.59
CA GLU A 704 17.84 -16.93 -23.26
C GLU A 704 16.85 -17.60 -22.30
N MET A 705 15.55 -17.35 -22.52
CA MET A 705 14.47 -17.82 -21.65
C MET A 705 14.43 -19.34 -21.48
N GLN A 706 14.68 -20.11 -22.56
CA GLN A 706 14.66 -21.57 -22.51
C GLN A 706 15.76 -22.12 -21.59
N THR A 707 16.97 -21.54 -21.68
CA THR A 707 18.09 -21.88 -20.80
C THR A 707 17.77 -21.51 -19.35
N LEU A 708 17.24 -20.31 -19.10
CA LEU A 708 16.84 -19.89 -17.75
C LEU A 708 15.82 -20.84 -17.12
N ARG A 709 14.81 -21.29 -17.89
CA ARG A 709 13.80 -22.24 -17.40
C ARG A 709 14.39 -23.61 -17.08
N GLN A 710 15.30 -24.11 -17.90
CA GLN A 710 16.00 -25.37 -17.61
C GLN A 710 16.77 -25.27 -16.28
N ARG A 711 17.45 -24.14 -16.05
CA ARG A 711 18.13 -23.87 -14.77
C ARG A 711 17.15 -23.73 -13.61
N ALA A 712 16.03 -23.04 -13.81
CA ALA A 712 15.00 -22.87 -12.78
C ALA A 712 14.38 -24.20 -12.35
N ASN A 713 14.00 -25.05 -13.30
CA ASN A 713 13.50 -26.39 -13.03
C ASN A 713 14.54 -27.26 -12.31
N ARG A 714 15.82 -27.14 -12.71
CA ARG A 714 16.92 -27.84 -12.04
C ARG A 714 17.07 -27.37 -10.60
N ILE A 715 17.08 -26.07 -10.36
CA ILE A 715 17.17 -25.46 -9.02
C ILE A 715 15.96 -25.87 -8.16
N GLN A 716 14.75 -25.81 -8.71
CA GLN A 716 13.54 -26.28 -8.02
C GLN A 716 13.70 -27.75 -7.58
N SER A 717 14.17 -28.63 -8.46
CA SER A 717 14.38 -30.05 -8.13
C SER A 717 15.43 -30.29 -7.05
N LEU A 718 16.47 -29.46 -6.98
CA LEU A 718 17.53 -29.54 -5.98
C LEU A 718 17.03 -29.07 -4.60
N ILE A 719 16.16 -28.06 -4.57
CA ILE A 719 15.66 -27.43 -3.34
C ILE A 719 14.45 -28.19 -2.77
N TYR A 720 13.63 -28.83 -3.61
CA TYR A 720 12.39 -29.51 -3.20
C TYR A 720 12.57 -30.60 -2.12
N GLY A 721 13.78 -31.15 -1.95
CA GLY A 721 14.10 -32.17 -0.96
C GLY A 721 14.68 -31.67 0.37
N ILE A 722 14.89 -30.37 0.54
CA ILE A 722 15.54 -29.82 1.75
C ILE A 722 14.57 -29.83 2.94
N PRO A 723 14.90 -30.49 4.07
CA PRO A 723 14.04 -30.53 5.24
C PRO A 723 13.75 -29.15 5.82
N GLY A 724 12.47 -28.81 5.97
CA GLY A 724 12.00 -27.54 6.54
C GLY A 724 11.52 -26.51 5.51
N ILE A 725 11.64 -26.82 4.21
CA ILE A 725 11.01 -26.03 3.13
C ILE A 725 9.56 -26.49 2.96
N GLY A 726 8.61 -25.56 3.07
CA GLY A 726 7.18 -25.84 2.93
C GLY A 726 6.73 -25.91 1.48
N SER A 727 7.11 -24.92 0.66
CA SER A 727 6.80 -24.93 -0.77
C SER A 727 7.93 -24.33 -1.60
N VAL A 728 8.18 -24.93 -2.76
CA VAL A 728 9.11 -24.41 -3.77
C VAL A 728 8.35 -24.26 -5.08
N ARG A 729 8.27 -23.04 -5.60
CA ARG A 729 7.50 -22.71 -6.81
C ARG A 729 8.35 -21.86 -7.74
N ILE A 730 8.22 -22.11 -9.03
CA ILE A 730 8.73 -21.19 -10.06
C ILE A 730 7.63 -20.14 -10.26
N ASP A 731 8.04 -18.89 -10.48
CA ASP A 731 7.12 -17.80 -10.77
C ASP A 731 6.12 -18.19 -11.89
N PRO A 732 4.79 -18.21 -11.63
CA PRO A 732 3.78 -18.66 -12.58
C PRO A 732 3.76 -17.87 -13.90
N VAL A 733 4.27 -16.64 -13.87
CA VAL A 733 4.27 -15.70 -15.00
C VAL A 733 5.05 -16.23 -16.22
N GLN A 734 5.83 -17.29 -16.06
CA GLN A 734 6.77 -17.80 -17.08
C GLN A 734 6.42 -19.17 -17.66
N ILE A 735 5.18 -19.60 -17.47
CA ILE A 735 4.62 -20.80 -18.11
C ILE A 735 4.30 -20.48 -19.57
N ASP A 736 4.60 -21.42 -20.46
CA ASP A 736 4.23 -21.28 -21.86
C ASP A 736 2.71 -21.39 -22.06
N ILE A 737 2.18 -20.42 -22.79
CA ILE A 737 0.81 -20.41 -23.26
C ILE A 737 0.77 -20.83 -24.74
N PRO A 738 -0.32 -21.47 -25.19
CA PRO A 738 -0.53 -21.74 -26.60
C PRO A 738 -0.53 -20.43 -27.41
N GLN A 739 0.17 -20.44 -28.54
CA GLN A 739 0.21 -19.34 -29.50
C GLN A 739 -0.07 -19.89 -30.90
N LEU A 740 -0.67 -19.09 -31.78
CA LEU A 740 -0.79 -19.41 -33.19
C LEU A 740 0.28 -18.62 -33.96
N GLN A 741 1.32 -19.31 -34.44
CA GLN A 741 2.45 -18.69 -35.11
C GLN A 741 2.27 -18.73 -36.63
N ILE A 742 2.41 -17.57 -37.27
CA ILE A 742 2.37 -17.41 -38.72
C ILE A 742 3.77 -17.09 -39.21
N THR A 743 4.43 -18.07 -39.82
CA THR A 743 5.80 -17.91 -40.33
C THR A 743 5.74 -17.69 -41.83
N LEU A 744 6.13 -16.50 -42.28
CA LEU A 744 6.12 -16.14 -43.68
C LEU A 744 7.23 -16.86 -44.46
N ASP A 745 6.87 -17.48 -45.59
CA ASP A 745 7.82 -18.11 -46.50
C ASP A 745 8.39 -17.05 -47.45
N ARG A 746 9.66 -16.70 -47.24
CA ARG A 746 10.37 -15.68 -48.03
C ARG A 746 10.50 -16.06 -49.51
N ASP A 747 10.64 -17.34 -49.82
CA ASP A 747 10.77 -17.81 -51.20
C ASP A 747 9.43 -17.71 -51.91
N ALA A 748 8.33 -18.10 -51.25
CA ALA A 748 6.98 -17.94 -51.77
C ALA A 748 6.60 -16.46 -51.96
N LEU A 749 6.87 -15.61 -50.96
CA LEU A 749 6.64 -14.16 -51.06
C LEU A 749 7.36 -13.54 -52.27
N ALA A 750 8.60 -13.96 -52.55
CA ALA A 750 9.37 -13.48 -53.70
C ALA A 750 8.74 -13.88 -55.04
N VAL A 751 8.18 -15.09 -55.14
CA VAL A 751 7.47 -15.56 -56.35
C VAL A 751 6.24 -14.70 -56.63
N TYR A 752 5.51 -14.31 -55.59
CA TYR A 752 4.28 -13.53 -55.70
C TYR A 752 4.50 -12.01 -55.66
N GLY A 753 5.73 -11.55 -55.47
CA GLY A 753 6.09 -10.13 -55.40
C GLY A 753 5.56 -9.42 -54.14
N LEU A 754 5.32 -10.17 -53.06
CA LEU A 754 4.77 -9.66 -51.81
C LEU A 754 5.89 -9.26 -50.83
N THR A 755 5.68 -8.16 -50.11
CA THR A 755 6.53 -7.82 -48.96
C THR A 755 6.00 -8.50 -47.70
N PRO A 756 6.88 -8.86 -46.74
CA PRO A 756 6.44 -9.36 -45.44
C PRO A 756 5.47 -8.41 -44.73
N ASP A 757 5.73 -7.10 -44.86
CA ASP A 757 4.92 -6.03 -44.28
C ASP A 757 3.47 -6.03 -44.79
N ALA A 758 3.26 -6.18 -46.11
CA ALA A 758 1.92 -6.22 -46.69
C ALA A 758 1.09 -7.40 -46.15
N VAL A 759 1.73 -8.57 -46.00
CA VAL A 759 1.06 -9.77 -45.44
C VAL A 759 0.78 -9.59 -43.95
N ASN A 760 1.77 -9.11 -43.18
CA ASN A 760 1.62 -8.86 -41.76
C ASN A 760 0.53 -7.82 -41.48
N ARG A 761 0.47 -6.72 -42.24
CA ARG A 761 -0.55 -5.69 -42.11
C ARG A 761 -1.95 -6.24 -42.38
N THR A 762 -2.09 -7.09 -43.40
CA THR A 762 -3.37 -7.76 -43.67
C THR A 762 -3.80 -8.65 -42.52
N VAL A 763 -2.88 -9.43 -41.94
CA VAL A 763 -3.14 -10.30 -40.77
C VAL A 763 -3.49 -9.46 -39.53
N GLU A 764 -2.77 -8.36 -39.30
CA GLU A 764 -3.00 -7.44 -38.18
C GLU A 764 -4.41 -6.84 -38.25
N ILE A 765 -4.80 -6.25 -39.39
CA ILE A 765 -6.15 -5.72 -39.60
C ILE A 765 -7.18 -6.84 -39.47
N ALA A 766 -6.90 -8.03 -40.00
CA ALA A 766 -7.84 -9.14 -39.98
C ALA A 766 -8.16 -9.62 -38.54
N MET A 767 -7.12 -9.82 -37.72
CA MET A 767 -7.22 -10.48 -36.41
C MET A 767 -7.43 -9.50 -35.26
N GLN A 768 -6.48 -8.58 -35.08
CA GLN A 768 -6.48 -7.57 -34.02
C GLN A 768 -7.46 -6.45 -34.34
N GLY A 769 -7.47 -6.03 -35.60
CA GLY A 769 -8.22 -4.88 -36.09
C GLY A 769 -7.38 -3.62 -36.15
N ALA A 770 -7.71 -2.75 -37.11
CA ALA A 770 -7.09 -1.43 -37.25
C ALA A 770 -8.08 -0.32 -36.90
N GLU A 771 -7.62 0.64 -36.11
CA GLU A 771 -8.35 1.87 -35.79
C GLU A 771 -8.34 2.81 -37.00
N ALA A 772 -9.30 2.66 -37.90
CA ALA A 772 -9.35 3.40 -39.15
C ALA A 772 -9.83 4.85 -38.98
N SER A 773 -10.64 5.13 -37.96
CA SER A 773 -11.15 6.48 -37.67
C SER A 773 -11.77 6.58 -36.27
N GLN A 774 -12.30 7.75 -35.87
CA GLN A 774 -12.99 7.96 -34.60
C GLN A 774 -14.32 8.72 -34.76
N ILE A 775 -15.36 8.27 -34.06
CA ILE A 775 -16.61 9.01 -33.88
C ILE A 775 -16.49 9.91 -32.65
N LEU A 776 -16.88 11.18 -32.80
CA LEU A 776 -17.10 12.08 -31.66
C LEU A 776 -18.60 12.17 -31.42
N ASP A 777 -18.99 11.92 -30.17
CA ASP A 777 -20.35 12.09 -29.68
C ASP A 777 -20.32 13.15 -28.57
N GLY A 778 -20.47 14.41 -28.97
CA GLY A 778 -20.18 15.56 -28.13
C GLY A 778 -18.70 15.57 -27.71
N GLU A 779 -18.44 15.29 -26.44
CA GLU A 779 -17.09 15.20 -25.87
C GLU A 779 -16.53 13.76 -25.86
N LYS A 780 -17.40 12.76 -26.06
CA LYS A 780 -17.02 11.34 -26.01
C LYS A 780 -16.36 10.94 -27.32
N LYS A 781 -15.33 10.10 -27.23
CA LYS A 781 -14.64 9.54 -28.38
C LYS A 781 -14.83 8.03 -28.40
N PHE A 782 -15.17 7.50 -29.57
CA PHE A 782 -15.31 6.07 -29.79
C PHE A 782 -14.58 5.68 -31.06
N ASP A 783 -13.78 4.64 -31.00
CA ASP A 783 -12.98 4.19 -32.15
C ASP A 783 -13.85 3.46 -33.17
N ILE A 784 -13.53 3.66 -34.45
CA ILE A 784 -14.03 2.87 -35.56
C ILE A 784 -12.96 1.84 -35.89
N LEU A 785 -13.23 0.58 -35.55
CA LEU A 785 -12.31 -0.54 -35.74
C LEU A 785 -12.72 -1.36 -36.95
N LEU A 786 -11.82 -1.51 -37.92
CA LEU A 786 -11.94 -2.46 -39.01
C LEU A 786 -11.30 -3.79 -38.62
N ARG A 787 -12.05 -4.88 -38.66
CA ARG A 787 -11.53 -6.25 -38.44
C ARG A 787 -12.36 -7.29 -39.17
N LEU A 788 -11.92 -8.55 -39.23
CA LEU A 788 -12.77 -9.62 -39.75
C LEU A 788 -13.95 -9.94 -38.82
N ALA A 789 -15.03 -10.42 -39.42
CA ALA A 789 -16.13 -11.01 -38.66
C ALA A 789 -15.65 -12.20 -37.80
N GLU A 790 -16.24 -12.33 -36.61
CA GLU A 790 -15.81 -13.25 -35.56
C GLU A 790 -15.78 -14.72 -36.00
N THR A 791 -16.75 -15.12 -36.83
CA THR A 791 -16.84 -16.47 -37.42
C THR A 791 -15.59 -16.89 -38.20
N TYR A 792 -14.88 -15.94 -38.82
CA TYR A 792 -13.66 -16.22 -39.58
C TYR A 792 -12.39 -16.11 -38.73
N ARG A 793 -12.45 -15.49 -37.55
CA ARG A 793 -11.29 -15.28 -36.66
C ARG A 793 -11.04 -16.45 -35.70
N GLU A 794 -12.10 -17.14 -35.29
CA GLU A 794 -11.99 -18.29 -34.36
C GLU A 794 -11.64 -19.61 -35.05
N ASP A 795 -11.76 -19.67 -36.39
CA ASP A 795 -11.44 -20.86 -37.17
C ASP A 795 -10.08 -20.73 -37.86
N VAL A 796 -9.15 -21.61 -37.48
CA VAL A 796 -7.80 -21.67 -38.06
C VAL A 796 -7.84 -21.97 -39.56
N GLU A 797 -8.77 -22.79 -40.05
CA GLU A 797 -8.87 -23.08 -41.49
C GLU A 797 -9.32 -21.85 -42.29
N SER A 798 -10.26 -21.07 -41.75
CA SER A 798 -10.65 -19.77 -42.31
C SER A 798 -9.47 -18.80 -42.39
N LEU A 799 -8.62 -18.77 -41.36
CA LEU A 799 -7.38 -17.97 -41.38
C LEU A 799 -6.39 -18.44 -42.46
N ARG A 800 -6.26 -19.76 -42.68
CA ARG A 800 -5.42 -20.29 -43.78
C ARG A 800 -5.90 -19.82 -45.15
N GLN A 801 -7.20 -19.65 -45.31
CA GLN A 801 -7.85 -19.22 -46.55
C GLN A 801 -7.98 -17.69 -46.68
N LEU A 802 -7.45 -16.93 -45.72
CA LEU A 802 -7.48 -15.47 -45.73
C LEU A 802 -6.91 -14.94 -47.06
N PRO A 803 -7.70 -14.20 -47.86
CA PRO A 803 -7.23 -13.68 -49.14
C PRO A 803 -6.18 -12.58 -48.94
N ILE A 804 -4.98 -12.82 -49.48
CA ILE A 804 -3.88 -11.85 -49.62
C ILE A 804 -3.84 -11.36 -51.06
N GLN A 805 -3.83 -10.06 -51.26
CA GLN A 805 -3.87 -9.45 -52.60
C GLN A 805 -2.50 -9.46 -53.26
N LEU A 806 -2.46 -9.83 -54.54
CA LEU A 806 -1.24 -9.78 -55.35
C LEU A 806 -1.05 -8.40 -55.98
N PRO A 807 0.20 -7.89 -56.10
CA PRO A 807 0.48 -6.64 -56.82
C PRO A 807 0.08 -6.70 -58.31
N SER A 808 0.10 -7.89 -58.91
CA SER A 808 -0.33 -8.15 -60.29
C SER A 808 -1.84 -8.19 -60.47
N GLY A 809 -2.62 -8.04 -59.39
CA GLY A 809 -4.06 -8.26 -59.37
C GLY A 809 -4.44 -9.71 -59.05
N GLY A 810 -5.61 -9.88 -58.41
CA GLY A 810 -6.08 -11.15 -57.86
C GLY A 810 -5.67 -11.37 -56.40
N SER A 811 -6.12 -12.48 -55.80
CA SER A 811 -5.78 -12.85 -54.43
C SER A 811 -5.39 -14.32 -54.32
N ILE A 812 -4.54 -14.61 -53.33
CA ILE A 812 -4.09 -15.95 -52.96
C ILE A 812 -4.40 -16.19 -51.48
N PRO A 813 -4.63 -17.44 -51.05
CA PRO A 813 -4.83 -17.71 -49.62
C PRO A 813 -3.51 -17.56 -48.85
N LEU A 814 -3.59 -17.14 -47.59
CA LEU A 814 -2.43 -16.94 -46.71
C LEU A 814 -1.53 -18.19 -46.61
N CYS A 815 -2.10 -19.40 -46.68
CA CYS A 815 -1.33 -20.64 -46.62
C CYS A 815 -0.34 -20.88 -47.77
N GLU A 816 -0.47 -20.17 -48.91
CA GLU A 816 0.49 -20.26 -50.02
C GLU A 816 1.78 -19.46 -49.75
N VAL A 817 1.74 -18.51 -48.82
CA VAL A 817 2.87 -17.62 -48.47
C VAL A 817 3.27 -17.66 -47.00
N ALA A 818 2.57 -18.44 -46.19
CA ALA A 818 2.84 -18.55 -44.76
C ALA A 818 2.51 -19.94 -44.20
N GLN A 819 3.36 -20.42 -43.30
CA GLN A 819 3.08 -21.60 -42.48
C GLN A 819 2.40 -21.18 -41.18
N ILE A 820 1.21 -21.73 -40.93
CA ILE A 820 0.41 -21.46 -39.73
C ILE A 820 0.45 -22.68 -38.81
N ALA A 821 1.08 -22.56 -37.65
CA ALA A 821 1.28 -23.65 -36.69
C ALA A 821 0.93 -23.24 -35.26
N GLU A 822 0.38 -24.17 -34.48
CA GLU A 822 0.26 -24.00 -33.04
C GLU A 822 1.64 -24.17 -32.39
N ALA A 823 2.05 -23.14 -31.64
CA ALA A 823 3.30 -23.05 -30.93
C ALA A 823 3.04 -22.73 -29.45
N LYS A 824 4.13 -22.54 -28.71
CA LYS A 824 4.13 -22.19 -27.29
C LYS A 824 5.10 -21.05 -27.07
N GLY A 825 4.67 -20.05 -26.32
CA GLY A 825 5.52 -18.92 -25.91
C GLY A 825 5.20 -18.46 -24.49
N PRO A 826 6.07 -17.66 -23.84
CA PRO A 826 5.88 -17.16 -22.49
C PRO A 826 4.59 -16.36 -22.35
N ALA A 827 3.90 -16.48 -21.21
CA ALA A 827 2.80 -15.58 -20.88
C ALA A 827 3.28 -14.14 -20.63
N SER A 828 4.45 -13.99 -20.00
CA SER A 828 5.11 -12.71 -19.79
C SER A 828 6.60 -12.93 -19.52
N ILE A 829 7.39 -11.89 -19.81
CA ILE A 829 8.84 -11.85 -19.68
C ILE A 829 9.17 -10.74 -18.69
N ASN A 830 9.83 -11.11 -17.58
CA ASN A 830 10.18 -10.17 -16.52
C ASN A 830 11.67 -9.87 -16.57
N HIS A 831 12.04 -8.60 -16.50
CA HIS A 831 13.42 -8.16 -16.36
C HIS A 831 13.68 -7.53 -15.00
N GLU A 832 14.91 -7.67 -14.55
CA GLU A 832 15.46 -6.91 -13.43
C GLU A 832 16.88 -6.49 -13.78
N ALA A 833 17.18 -5.21 -13.59
CA ALA A 833 18.46 -4.61 -14.00
C ALA A 833 18.77 -4.86 -15.50
N CYS A 834 17.75 -4.68 -16.36
CA CYS A 834 17.83 -4.77 -17.82
C CYS A 834 18.21 -6.15 -18.37
N ARG A 835 17.91 -7.22 -17.61
CA ARG A 835 18.15 -8.61 -18.05
C ARG A 835 16.93 -9.46 -17.71
N ALA A 836 16.57 -10.37 -18.61
CA ALA A 836 15.52 -11.34 -18.35
C ALA A 836 15.85 -12.19 -17.13
N GLN A 837 14.84 -12.41 -16.28
CA GLN A 837 14.99 -13.05 -14.98
C GLN A 837 13.90 -14.10 -14.75
N ILE A 838 14.27 -15.25 -14.20
CA ILE A 838 13.37 -16.25 -13.63
C ILE A 838 13.62 -16.35 -12.13
N THR A 839 12.54 -16.36 -11.34
CA THR A 839 12.64 -16.48 -9.87
C THR A 839 12.10 -17.82 -9.41
N VAL A 840 12.92 -18.58 -8.67
CA VAL A 840 12.48 -19.76 -7.92
C VAL A 840 12.26 -19.35 -6.47
N GLN A 841 11.02 -19.46 -6.01
CA GLN A 841 10.56 -19.05 -4.70
C GLN A 841 10.55 -20.24 -3.75
N ALA A 842 11.08 -20.06 -2.55
CA ALA A 842 11.08 -21.05 -1.48
C ALA A 842 10.59 -20.44 -0.16
N SER A 843 9.55 -21.05 0.41
CA SER A 843 8.97 -20.62 1.68
C SER A 843 9.34 -21.60 2.80
N PRO A 844 9.93 -21.14 3.92
CA PRO A 844 10.12 -21.93 5.13
C PRO A 844 8.79 -22.44 5.68
N ARG A 845 8.80 -23.60 6.35
CA ARG A 845 7.65 -24.08 7.15
C ARG A 845 7.93 -23.98 8.65
N ASP A 846 8.99 -24.64 9.12
CA ASP A 846 9.24 -24.87 10.55
C ASP A 846 10.70 -24.53 10.96
N ARG A 847 11.45 -23.81 10.11
CA ARG A 847 12.87 -23.45 10.34
C ARG A 847 13.16 -22.00 9.93
N GLY A 848 14.18 -21.40 10.54
CA GLY A 848 14.59 -20.03 10.25
C GLY A 848 15.07 -19.85 8.80
N ALA A 849 14.70 -18.72 8.18
CA ALA A 849 15.03 -18.41 6.79
C ALA A 849 16.55 -18.43 6.49
N VAL A 850 17.37 -18.02 7.46
CA VAL A 850 18.85 -18.03 7.31
C VAL A 850 19.41 -19.46 7.26
N ASP A 851 18.85 -20.38 8.06
CA ASP A 851 19.31 -21.77 8.05
C ASP A 851 18.93 -22.46 6.75
N ILE A 852 17.70 -22.25 6.28
CA ILE A 852 17.24 -22.76 4.98
C ILE A 852 18.05 -22.15 3.84
N LYS A 853 18.40 -20.86 3.93
CA LYS A 853 19.27 -20.19 2.96
C LYS A 853 20.64 -20.89 2.87
N ASN A 854 21.27 -21.19 4.01
CA ASN A 854 22.55 -21.90 4.02
C ASN A 854 22.41 -23.33 3.48
N ASP A 855 21.31 -24.02 3.78
CA ASP A 855 21.02 -25.35 3.25
C ASP A 855 20.81 -25.31 1.71
N ILE A 856 20.15 -24.27 1.19
CA ILE A 856 19.99 -24.03 -0.25
C ILE A 856 21.34 -23.73 -0.90
N GLU A 857 22.16 -22.84 -0.32
CA GLU A 857 23.51 -22.56 -0.84
C GLU A 857 24.36 -23.83 -0.90
N ALA A 858 24.35 -24.63 0.16
CA ALA A 858 25.07 -25.91 0.22
C ALA A 858 24.55 -26.93 -0.80
N ALA A 859 23.24 -26.93 -1.11
CA ALA A 859 22.66 -27.79 -2.14
C ALA A 859 23.02 -27.34 -3.57
N LEU A 860 23.16 -26.02 -3.78
CA LEU A 860 23.50 -25.42 -5.08
C LEU A 860 25.01 -25.42 -5.37
N GLU A 861 25.86 -25.35 -4.35
CA GLU A 861 27.33 -25.24 -4.48
C GLU A 861 27.96 -26.34 -5.37
N PRO A 862 27.60 -27.64 -5.25
CA PRO A 862 28.16 -28.69 -6.12
C PRO A 862 27.78 -28.53 -7.60
N HIS A 863 26.69 -27.84 -7.89
CA HIS A 863 26.15 -27.63 -9.23
C HIS A 863 26.39 -26.20 -9.74
N TRP A 864 27.09 -25.36 -8.97
CA TRP A 864 27.20 -23.92 -9.25
C TRP A 864 27.81 -23.63 -10.62
N GLY A 865 28.87 -24.36 -10.99
CA GLY A 865 29.51 -24.23 -12.31
C GLY A 865 28.60 -24.62 -13.48
N GLU A 866 27.65 -25.53 -13.26
CA GLU A 866 26.63 -25.89 -14.25
C GLU A 866 25.56 -24.80 -14.34
N LEU A 867 25.08 -24.33 -13.19
CA LEU A 867 23.99 -23.35 -13.08
C LEU A 867 24.36 -21.95 -13.57
N THR A 868 25.64 -21.58 -13.48
CA THR A 868 26.17 -20.25 -13.87
C THR A 868 26.98 -20.28 -15.17
N ALA A 869 26.96 -21.39 -15.91
CA ALA A 869 27.65 -21.47 -17.19
C ALA A 869 27.01 -20.56 -18.25
N GLY A 870 27.84 -19.89 -19.07
CA GLY A 870 27.39 -19.00 -20.14
C GLY A 870 27.08 -17.58 -19.64
N ASP A 871 26.00 -16.99 -20.15
CA ASP A 871 25.54 -15.64 -19.75
C ASP A 871 24.60 -15.69 -18.52
N VAL A 872 24.57 -16.78 -17.75
CA VAL A 872 23.60 -16.95 -16.66
C VAL A 872 24.20 -16.51 -15.32
N SER A 873 23.52 -15.58 -14.64
CA SER A 873 23.84 -15.21 -13.25
C SER A 873 22.77 -15.72 -12.29
N VAL A 874 23.18 -16.41 -11.23
CA VAL A 874 22.29 -16.87 -10.17
C VAL A 874 22.58 -16.08 -8.91
N GLU A 875 21.54 -15.47 -8.33
CA GLU A 875 21.62 -14.70 -7.09
C GLU A 875 20.59 -15.20 -6.09
N LEU A 876 21.02 -15.44 -4.85
CA LEU A 876 20.12 -15.78 -3.76
C LEU A 876 19.75 -14.52 -2.97
N THR A 877 18.47 -14.22 -2.93
CA THR A 877 17.89 -13.01 -2.35
C THR A 877 16.59 -13.36 -1.61
N GLY A 878 15.93 -12.38 -1.02
CA GLY A 878 14.73 -12.56 -0.22
C GLY A 878 14.74 -11.69 1.04
N LEU A 879 13.70 -11.86 1.86
CA LEU A 879 13.49 -11.08 3.08
C LEU A 879 14.60 -11.24 4.11
N PHE A 880 15.29 -12.39 4.08
CA PHE A 880 16.36 -12.70 5.03
C PHE A 880 17.50 -11.68 5.00
N GLN A 881 17.81 -11.06 3.85
CA GLN A 881 18.91 -10.10 3.73
C GLN A 881 18.61 -8.82 4.51
N SER A 882 17.41 -8.25 4.29
CA SER A 882 16.95 -7.06 5.02
C SER A 882 16.80 -7.35 6.51
N GLU A 883 16.28 -8.53 6.87
CA GLU A 883 16.13 -8.95 8.27
C GLU A 883 17.49 -9.07 8.98
N GLN A 884 18.47 -9.72 8.34
CA GLN A 884 19.80 -9.92 8.91
C GLN A 884 20.55 -8.60 9.07
N GLU A 885 20.49 -7.72 8.07
CA GLU A 885 21.12 -6.40 8.12
C GLU A 885 20.49 -5.53 9.22
N SER A 886 19.16 -5.49 9.28
CA SER A 886 18.41 -4.74 10.29
C SER A 886 18.67 -5.28 11.69
N THR A 887 18.64 -6.60 11.90
CA THR A 887 18.93 -7.24 13.19
C THR A 887 20.35 -6.94 13.66
N ARG A 888 21.34 -7.04 12.76
CA ARG A 888 22.74 -6.74 13.08
C ARG A 888 22.93 -5.26 13.45
N ARG A 889 22.33 -4.35 12.68
CA ARG A 889 22.38 -2.91 12.97
C ARG A 889 21.68 -2.57 14.28
N LEU A 890 20.49 -3.11 14.53
CA LEU A 890 19.78 -2.94 15.80
C LEU A 890 20.63 -3.41 16.96
N LEU A 891 21.23 -4.61 16.89
CA LEU A 891 22.09 -5.12 17.97
C LEU A 891 23.26 -4.18 18.25
N LEU A 892 23.97 -3.72 17.21
CA LEU A 892 25.08 -2.78 17.34
C LEU A 892 24.64 -1.45 17.96
N LEU A 893 23.51 -0.90 17.49
CA LEU A 893 22.96 0.36 17.99
C LEU A 893 22.40 0.24 19.41
N SER A 894 21.80 -0.89 19.77
CA SER A 894 21.35 -1.18 21.13
C SER A 894 22.52 -1.29 22.10
N VAL A 895 23.62 -1.94 21.70
CA VAL A 895 24.86 -1.98 22.51
C VAL A 895 25.43 -0.57 22.69
N PHE A 896 25.44 0.24 21.62
CA PHE A 896 25.85 1.64 21.71
C PHE A 896 24.94 2.45 22.64
N SER A 897 23.62 2.29 22.55
CA SER A 897 22.63 2.93 23.43
C SER A 897 22.84 2.53 24.89
N LEU A 898 23.04 1.24 25.19
CA LEU A 898 23.39 0.75 26.54
C LEU A 898 24.67 1.41 27.08
N GLY A 899 25.69 1.60 26.23
CA GLY A 899 26.90 2.33 26.58
C GLY A 899 26.65 3.81 26.90
N MET A 900 25.77 4.46 26.13
CA MET A 900 25.36 5.86 26.39
C MET A 900 24.53 5.97 27.68
N ILE A 901 23.64 5.02 27.96
CA ILE A 901 22.88 4.95 29.21
C ILE A 901 23.83 4.80 30.40
N PHE A 902 24.83 3.91 30.31
CA PHE A 902 25.87 3.78 31.32
C PHE A 902 26.59 5.11 31.56
N LEU A 903 26.96 5.83 30.50
CA LEU A 903 27.65 7.11 30.60
C LEU A 903 26.79 8.17 31.27
N VAL A 904 25.49 8.23 30.95
CA VAL A 904 24.52 9.12 31.60
C VAL A 904 24.39 8.80 33.09
N LEU A 905 24.22 7.53 33.46
CA LEU A 905 24.14 7.08 34.84
C LEU A 905 25.43 7.36 35.62
N TYR A 906 26.58 7.07 35.00
CA TYR A 906 27.90 7.38 35.56
C TYR A 906 28.07 8.88 35.79
N ARG A 907 27.61 9.72 34.86
CA ARG A 907 27.69 11.18 35.00
C ARG A 907 26.78 11.71 36.11
N MET A 908 25.63 11.07 36.34
CA MET A 908 24.71 11.41 37.43
C MET A 908 25.30 11.04 38.80
N PHE A 909 25.62 9.76 39.01
CA PHE A 909 26.03 9.23 40.32
C PHE A 909 27.53 9.28 40.60
N HIS A 910 28.35 9.62 39.60
CA HIS A 910 29.82 9.63 39.68
C HIS A 910 30.42 8.30 40.17
N SER A 911 29.71 7.18 39.94
CA SER A 911 30.08 5.85 40.44
C SER A 911 29.65 4.77 39.44
N ALA A 912 30.63 4.00 38.96
CA ALA A 912 30.38 2.88 38.05
C ALA A 912 29.57 1.77 38.73
N ASN A 913 29.77 1.54 40.03
CA ASN A 913 29.05 0.50 40.77
C ASN A 913 27.55 0.81 40.84
N ILE A 914 27.19 2.06 41.12
CA ILE A 914 25.78 2.48 41.19
C ILE A 914 25.14 2.40 39.80
N ALA A 915 25.85 2.86 38.77
CA ALA A 915 25.39 2.76 37.39
C ALA A 915 25.13 1.29 36.98
N LEU A 916 26.05 0.36 37.28
CA LEU A 916 25.89 -1.07 37.00
C LEU A 916 24.75 -1.70 37.81
N GLN A 917 24.54 -1.28 39.06
CA GLN A 917 23.40 -1.73 39.87
C GLN A 917 22.07 -1.33 39.23
N ILE A 918 21.94 -0.09 38.74
CA ILE A 918 20.75 0.33 38.00
C ILE A 918 20.62 -0.48 36.71
N MET A 919 21.70 -0.64 35.95
CA MET A 919 21.67 -1.43 34.71
C MET A 919 21.32 -2.90 34.92
N SER A 920 21.57 -3.47 36.11
CA SER A 920 21.20 -4.84 36.44
C SER A 920 19.68 -5.06 36.54
N SER A 921 18.88 -3.99 36.65
CA SER A 921 17.42 -4.08 36.63
C SER A 921 16.85 -4.32 35.22
N LEU A 922 17.59 -3.95 34.16
CA LEU A 922 17.10 -4.05 32.77
C LEU A 922 16.82 -5.50 32.36
N PRO A 923 17.75 -6.47 32.51
CA PRO A 923 17.46 -7.85 32.17
C PRO A 923 16.30 -8.43 32.98
N MET A 924 16.14 -8.01 34.24
CA MET A 924 15.03 -8.45 35.08
C MET A 924 13.68 -7.90 34.59
N ALA A 925 13.64 -6.67 34.09
CA ALA A 925 12.45 -6.09 33.49
C ALA A 925 12.04 -6.88 32.22
N LEU A 926 13.01 -7.27 31.39
CA LEU A 926 12.78 -8.06 30.18
C LEU A 926 12.16 -9.44 30.47
N VAL A 927 12.47 -10.07 31.61
CA VAL A 927 11.83 -11.33 32.01
C VAL A 927 10.31 -11.17 32.11
N GLY A 928 9.84 -10.06 32.67
CA GLY A 928 8.40 -9.77 32.74
C GLY A 928 7.75 -9.63 31.37
N ALA A 929 8.45 -9.03 30.41
CA ALA A 929 7.97 -8.90 29.04
C ALA A 929 7.85 -10.27 28.34
N VAL A 930 8.85 -11.14 28.49
CA VAL A 930 8.81 -12.51 27.91
C VAL A 930 7.64 -13.31 28.49
N ILE A 931 7.43 -13.25 29.81
CA ILE A 931 6.29 -13.92 30.46
C ILE A 931 4.96 -13.40 29.91
N ALA A 932 4.83 -12.07 29.75
CA ALA A 932 3.63 -11.47 29.20
C ALA A 932 3.35 -11.97 27.77
N MET A 933 4.38 -12.02 26.91
CA MET A 933 4.27 -12.53 25.54
C MET A 933 3.85 -14.00 25.50
N MET A 934 4.38 -14.84 26.41
CA MET A 934 3.97 -16.24 26.50
C MET A 934 2.51 -16.40 26.91
N LEU A 935 2.03 -15.59 27.85
CA LEU A 935 0.64 -15.63 28.31
C LEU A 935 -0.34 -15.13 27.24
N THR A 936 0.09 -14.22 26.37
CA THR A 936 -0.72 -13.68 25.28
C THR A 936 -0.55 -14.43 23.95
N GLY A 937 0.37 -15.40 23.88
CA GLY A 937 0.66 -16.15 22.66
C GLY A 937 1.26 -15.29 21.55
N GLN A 938 2.01 -14.25 21.89
CA GLN A 938 2.60 -13.35 20.90
C GLN A 938 4.01 -13.75 20.48
N ASP A 939 4.30 -13.57 19.20
CA ASP A 939 5.61 -13.84 18.60
C ASP A 939 6.61 -12.72 18.82
N ARG A 940 7.86 -13.00 18.45
CA ARG A 940 8.93 -12.00 18.46
C ARG A 940 8.83 -11.09 17.24
N SER A 941 8.22 -9.93 17.45
CA SER A 941 8.06 -8.89 16.43
C SER A 941 8.74 -7.57 16.78
N ILE A 942 8.92 -6.71 15.76
CA ILE A 942 9.51 -5.38 15.97
C ILE A 942 8.67 -4.57 16.99
N PRO A 943 7.33 -4.51 16.93
CA PRO A 943 6.53 -3.86 17.96
C PRO A 943 6.81 -4.38 19.38
N ASN A 944 6.93 -5.70 19.54
CA ASN A 944 7.22 -6.33 20.83
C ASN A 944 8.63 -5.97 21.33
N LEU A 945 9.62 -5.94 20.43
CA LEU A 945 10.96 -5.46 20.74
C LEU A 945 10.95 -3.98 21.16
N VAL A 946 10.19 -3.12 20.48
CA VAL A 946 10.05 -1.71 20.86
C VAL A 946 9.42 -1.57 22.24
N GLY A 947 8.40 -2.36 22.57
CA GLY A 947 7.80 -2.40 23.90
C GLY A 947 8.78 -2.86 24.99
N MET A 948 9.56 -3.91 24.71
CA MET A 948 10.64 -4.39 25.60
C MET A 948 11.73 -3.33 25.83
N ILE A 949 12.08 -2.60 24.77
CA ILE A 949 13.05 -1.51 24.81
C ILE A 949 12.49 -0.37 25.68
N SER A 950 11.24 0.08 25.46
CA SER A 950 10.57 1.10 26.29
C SER A 950 10.56 0.70 27.78
N LEU A 951 10.26 -0.56 28.09
CA LEU A 951 10.28 -1.08 29.46
C LEU A 951 11.65 -0.94 30.13
N CYS A 952 12.76 -1.08 29.38
CA CYS A 952 14.10 -0.86 29.91
C CYS A 952 14.33 0.61 30.32
N GLY A 953 13.76 1.57 29.58
CA GLY A 953 13.80 2.99 29.93
C GLY A 953 13.09 3.26 31.25
N ILE A 954 11.85 2.77 31.38
CA ILE A 954 11.03 2.91 32.60
C ILE A 954 11.72 2.25 33.81
N ALA A 955 12.24 1.03 33.64
CA ALA A 955 12.94 0.32 34.70
C ALA A 955 14.21 1.06 35.17
N SER A 956 14.98 1.63 34.23
CA SER A 956 16.16 2.45 34.54
C SER A 956 15.78 3.71 35.32
N ARG A 957 14.72 4.40 34.88
CA ARG A 957 14.21 5.61 35.52
C ARG A 957 13.73 5.36 36.95
N ASN A 958 12.96 4.29 37.16
CA ASN A 958 12.54 3.88 38.50
C ASN A 958 13.73 3.52 39.39
N GLY A 959 14.75 2.87 38.82
CA GLY A 959 16.02 2.59 39.50
C GLY A 959 16.74 3.87 39.96
N ILE A 960 16.77 4.92 39.12
CA ILE A 960 17.33 6.22 39.47
C ILE A 960 16.59 6.83 40.65
N LEU A 961 15.26 6.91 40.60
CA LEU A 961 14.46 7.53 41.65
C LEU A 961 14.61 6.81 43.00
N LEU A 962 14.67 5.47 42.98
CA LEU A 962 14.87 4.67 44.18
C LEU A 962 16.24 4.94 44.81
N ILE A 963 17.31 4.94 44.01
CA ILE A 963 18.68 5.13 44.51
C ILE A 963 18.92 6.56 44.96
N ASP A 964 18.43 7.55 44.21
CA ASP A 964 18.53 8.97 44.57
C ASP A 964 17.86 9.24 45.92
N HIS A 965 16.73 8.57 46.21
CA HIS A 965 16.10 8.63 47.52
C HIS A 965 16.91 7.95 48.64
N TYR A 966 17.73 6.94 48.35
CA TYR A 966 18.62 6.37 49.38
C TYR A 966 19.80 7.31 49.73
N PHE A 967 20.16 8.23 48.84
CA PHE A 967 21.25 9.19 49.06
C PHE A 967 20.81 10.49 49.75
N HIS A 968 19.51 10.83 49.70
CA HIS A 968 18.91 12.05 50.24
C HIS A 968 17.98 11.77 51.41
#